data_AF-A0A8T7MBP8-F1
#
_entry.id   AF-A0A8T7MBP8-F1
#
_cell.length_a   1.000
_cell.length_b   1.000
_cell.length_c   1.000
_cell.angle_alpha   90.00
_cell.angle_beta   90.00
_cell.angle_gamma   90.00
#
_symmetry.space_group_name_H-M   'P 1'
#
loop_
_entity.id
_entity.type
_entity.pdbx_description
1 polymer ?
#
loop_
_entity_poly.entity_id
_entity_poly.type
_entity_poly.pdbx_seq_one_letter_code
_entity_poly.pdbx_strand_id
1 'polypeptide(L)'
;MSTKIHLSCKEPFCLSIVLFLALSLLLDLSEANNFAQAESGKSALQTWRDPGLAVSSYFYSCNLPSSPDSLVIGQQDDGKKTPSGSFSYNFVTGEKKWLSNVVVQACLSEVFFGYYQPYYQGSGSPRPQAYRFSLKDSQLAASEKPIDHFPEAVATDGSTQLYSLERDPNDYYNTRLWYSPDGGLTWQERGKEFKGSLQSIAVAATNAKVLYAVSAAYRWSSNFQVSDYTLYFSSDAGESWQARYKDSFQGGSFRPSVSVTTLSGSVSAEDTVLLELAAPGAAIGFTTHLSLSTDGAKTFTPAGESYSHFPSDTQPLQTSTGIIRLHKELSSGYTLLLLGRNSTTWQKLTLPFDATSRNLELSLQQDQTASDNIFISQTMPNPQTEERISFLWFSPDGGSSWQQVSQGWKGNSLTMVKVISYSPLSLVELGYASSFSSSYPKLLVLDRQLRMVGVAPDSKPDSLYFPETGHNLSGIFKTYWLANGPPNGPPSGGLMQFGYPLTEVFTEVNPADGKPYPVQYFERNRFEYHAELAGTPFEVLLGLLGNQLTEARRQAGELPFQSVKNPSQPEQWYFGETGHTLKGKFKAYWLAHGGLMLYGYPISEEFQEVNPDDGQTYLVQYFERNRFEYHPKLAGTRFEVLLGLLGKSLAN
;
A
#
# COMPACT_ATOMS: atom_id res chain seq x y z
N MET A 1 55.83 -12.83 -21.28
CA MET A 1 57.21 -12.62 -21.78
C MET A 1 57.78 -11.40 -21.09
N SER A 2 58.92 -11.56 -20.41
CA SER A 2 59.58 -10.50 -19.65
C SER A 2 60.33 -9.57 -20.59
N THR A 3 60.26 -8.25 -20.37
CA THR A 3 61.28 -7.33 -20.84
C THR A 3 61.51 -6.27 -19.76
N LYS A 4 62.53 -6.52 -18.92
CA LYS A 4 63.12 -5.51 -18.03
C LYS A 4 64.07 -4.66 -18.86
N ILE A 5 63.92 -3.34 -18.82
CA ILE A 5 64.97 -2.40 -19.22
C ILE A 5 65.55 -1.81 -17.92
N HIS A 6 66.85 -2.01 -17.72
CA HIS A 6 67.64 -1.31 -16.70
C HIS A 6 68.33 -0.12 -17.34
N LEU A 7 68.13 1.07 -16.80
CA LEU A 7 68.96 2.25 -17.05
C LEU A 7 69.52 2.73 -15.71
N SER A 8 70.85 2.74 -15.64
CA SER A 8 71.67 3.24 -14.53
C SER A 8 72.08 4.67 -14.85
N CYS A 9 71.91 5.60 -13.91
CA CYS A 9 72.56 6.92 -14.00
C CYS A 9 72.93 7.44 -12.60
N LYS A 10 74.21 7.82 -12.46
CA LYS A 10 74.85 8.39 -11.26
C LYS A 10 74.66 9.92 -11.24
N GLU A 11 74.11 10.43 -10.13
CA GLU A 11 74.19 11.79 -9.51
C GLU A 11 74.23 13.09 -10.37
N PRO A 12 73.81 14.25 -9.84
CA PRO A 12 72.48 14.61 -9.39
C PRO A 12 71.99 15.81 -10.22
N PHE A 13 71.65 15.61 -11.50
CA PHE A 13 70.99 16.63 -12.32
C PHE A 13 69.83 16.06 -13.17
N CYS A 14 69.29 14.91 -12.76
CA CYS A 14 68.08 14.32 -13.34
C CYS A 14 66.81 14.55 -12.49
N LEU A 15 66.88 15.31 -11.39
CA LEU A 15 65.72 15.51 -10.52
C LEU A 15 64.71 16.57 -11.02
N SER A 16 65.04 17.37 -12.04
CA SER A 16 64.10 18.42 -12.53
C SER A 16 63.34 18.04 -13.81
N ILE A 17 63.80 17.04 -14.57
CA ILE A 17 63.14 16.63 -15.84
C ILE A 17 62.27 15.37 -15.64
N VAL A 18 62.60 14.51 -14.67
CA VAL A 18 61.69 13.42 -14.23
C VAL A 18 60.54 13.98 -13.39
N LEU A 19 60.72 15.09 -12.67
CA LEU A 19 59.62 15.73 -11.93
C LEU A 19 58.62 16.43 -12.85
N PHE A 20 59.02 16.96 -14.02
CA PHE A 20 58.08 17.60 -14.95
C PHE A 20 57.29 16.59 -15.81
N LEU A 21 57.86 15.41 -16.10
CA LEU A 21 57.12 14.32 -16.75
C LEU A 21 56.32 13.44 -15.76
N ALA A 22 56.69 13.41 -14.47
CA ALA A 22 55.88 12.80 -13.42
C ALA A 22 54.74 13.71 -12.92
N LEU A 23 54.87 15.05 -13.02
CA LEU A 23 53.80 16.00 -12.66
C LEU A 23 52.78 16.24 -13.80
N SER A 24 53.08 15.76 -15.01
CA SER A 24 52.15 15.74 -16.16
C SER A 24 51.40 14.42 -16.31
N LEU A 25 51.72 13.42 -15.47
CA LEU A 25 51.04 12.12 -15.35
C LEU A 25 50.33 11.95 -13.99
N LEU A 26 50.26 13.03 -13.21
CA LEU A 26 49.56 13.13 -11.91
C LEU A 26 48.39 14.14 -11.94
N LEU A 27 47.92 14.51 -13.15
CA LEU A 27 46.80 15.44 -13.38
C LEU A 27 45.67 14.86 -14.24
N ASP A 28 45.54 13.53 -14.29
CA ASP A 28 44.44 12.82 -14.96
C ASP A 28 43.63 11.93 -13.98
N LEU A 29 43.46 12.41 -12.74
CA LEU A 29 42.62 11.78 -11.71
C LEU A 29 41.31 12.56 -11.45
N SER A 30 40.89 13.45 -12.36
CA SER A 30 39.58 14.12 -12.31
C SER A 30 38.43 13.35 -12.99
N GLU A 31 38.68 12.18 -13.58
CA GLU A 31 37.61 11.29 -14.10
C GLU A 31 37.33 10.05 -13.24
N ALA A 32 38.06 9.85 -12.14
CA ALA A 32 37.77 8.79 -11.16
C ALA A 32 36.91 9.25 -9.97
N ASN A 33 36.61 10.55 -9.85
CA ASN A 33 35.78 11.12 -8.77
C ASN A 33 34.28 11.19 -9.09
N ASN A 34 33.83 10.68 -10.25
CA ASN A 34 32.41 10.46 -10.55
C ASN A 34 31.94 9.02 -10.31
N PHE A 35 32.78 8.15 -9.73
CA PHE A 35 32.40 6.78 -9.34
C PHE A 35 32.62 6.46 -7.85
N ALA A 36 33.05 7.42 -7.03
CA ALA A 36 33.33 7.23 -5.60
C ALA A 36 32.41 8.02 -4.64
N GLN A 37 31.28 8.56 -5.13
CA GLN A 37 30.20 9.14 -4.30
C GLN A 37 28.88 8.33 -4.36
N ALA A 38 28.96 7.03 -4.69
CA ALA A 38 27.84 6.10 -4.64
C ALA A 38 28.05 4.89 -3.69
N GLU A 39 29.04 4.95 -2.80
CA GLU A 39 29.31 3.85 -1.83
C GLU A 39 29.09 4.21 -0.35
N SER A 40 28.44 5.34 -0.06
CA SER A 40 27.77 5.54 1.24
C SER A 40 26.27 5.28 1.08
N GLY A 41 25.90 4.00 1.17
CA GLY A 41 24.50 3.58 1.12
C GLY A 41 24.18 2.60 0.00
N LYS A 42 24.98 1.54 -0.18
CA LYS A 42 24.42 0.29 -0.73
C LYS A 42 23.41 -0.22 0.29
N SER A 43 22.15 0.26 0.23
CA SER A 43 21.05 -0.48 0.83
C SER A 43 21.16 -1.88 0.23
N ALA A 44 21.32 -2.91 1.05
CA ALA A 44 21.29 -4.28 0.54
C ALA A 44 20.05 -4.41 -0.35
N LEU A 45 20.23 -4.70 -1.64
CA LEU A 45 19.11 -4.91 -2.56
C LEU A 45 18.18 -5.92 -1.90
N GLN A 46 16.90 -5.55 -1.78
CA GLN A 46 15.94 -6.39 -1.07
C GLN A 46 15.87 -7.76 -1.74
N THR A 47 15.80 -8.82 -0.93
CA THR A 47 15.62 -10.17 -1.45
C THR A 47 14.13 -10.41 -1.69
N TRP A 48 13.83 -11.02 -2.82
CA TRP A 48 12.47 -11.36 -3.22
C TRP A 48 12.35 -12.88 -3.28
N ARG A 49 11.28 -13.42 -2.69
CA ARG A 49 10.92 -14.83 -2.83
C ARG A 49 9.75 -14.99 -3.79
N ASP A 50 9.83 -16.08 -4.54
CA ASP A 50 8.70 -16.64 -5.28
C ASP A 50 8.01 -17.65 -4.33
N PRO A 51 6.78 -17.40 -3.86
CA PRO A 51 6.06 -18.32 -2.99
C PRO A 51 5.58 -19.59 -3.72
N GLY A 52 5.86 -19.74 -5.02
CA GLY A 52 5.44 -20.88 -5.84
C GLY A 52 3.97 -20.86 -6.22
N LEU A 53 3.30 -19.72 -6.04
CA LEU A 53 1.88 -19.53 -6.31
C LEU A 53 1.65 -19.19 -7.78
N ALA A 54 1.10 -20.14 -8.53
CA ALA A 54 0.68 -19.92 -9.91
C ALA A 54 -0.73 -19.28 -9.97
N VAL A 55 -0.82 -18.19 -10.73
CA VAL A 55 -2.06 -17.45 -11.01
C VAL A 55 -2.36 -17.53 -12.51
N SER A 56 -3.61 -17.78 -12.89
CA SER A 56 -4.01 -17.80 -14.31
C SER A 56 -3.97 -16.40 -14.93
N SER A 57 -4.27 -16.28 -16.23
CA SER A 57 -4.56 -15.00 -16.88
C SER A 57 -5.56 -14.19 -16.04
N TYR A 58 -5.15 -12.98 -15.71
CA TYR A 58 -5.71 -12.19 -14.62
C TYR A 58 -6.72 -11.14 -15.10
N PHE A 59 -7.73 -10.84 -14.28
CA PHE A 59 -8.75 -9.81 -14.56
C PHE A 59 -8.96 -8.80 -13.40
N TYR A 60 -8.83 -9.20 -12.12
CA TYR A 60 -8.97 -8.31 -10.96
C TYR A 60 -8.45 -8.95 -9.66
N SER A 61 -7.97 -8.13 -8.71
CA SER A 61 -7.56 -8.56 -7.35
C SER A 61 -7.95 -7.57 -6.29
N CYS A 62 -8.12 -8.13 -5.11
CA CYS A 62 -8.54 -7.46 -3.90
C CYS A 62 -7.61 -7.82 -2.75
N ASN A 63 -7.11 -6.80 -2.06
CA ASN A 63 -6.47 -6.99 -0.77
C ASN A 63 -7.49 -7.54 0.22
N LEU A 64 -7.04 -8.37 1.15
CA LEU A 64 -7.85 -8.87 2.26
C LEU A 64 -7.48 -8.10 3.53
N PRO A 65 -8.26 -7.08 3.95
CA PRO A 65 -7.96 -6.36 5.17
C PRO A 65 -7.81 -7.27 6.38
N SER A 66 -8.60 -8.35 6.48
CA SER A 66 -8.54 -9.33 7.57
C SER A 66 -7.35 -10.28 7.51
N SER A 67 -6.73 -10.45 6.34
CA SER A 67 -5.57 -11.31 6.14
C SER A 67 -4.58 -10.56 5.26
N PRO A 68 -3.76 -9.66 5.85
CA PRO A 68 -2.85 -8.81 5.08
C PRO A 68 -1.81 -9.62 4.30
N ASP A 69 -1.59 -10.88 4.69
CA ASP A 69 -0.71 -11.83 4.01
C ASP A 69 -1.38 -12.58 2.83
N SER A 70 -2.60 -12.17 2.45
CA SER A 70 -3.40 -12.82 1.43
C SER A 70 -3.98 -11.85 0.40
N LEU A 71 -4.08 -12.31 -0.85
CA LEU A 71 -4.74 -11.61 -1.96
C LEU A 71 -5.89 -12.44 -2.49
N VAL A 72 -7.07 -11.84 -2.73
CA VAL A 72 -8.14 -12.49 -3.51
C VAL A 72 -7.95 -12.17 -4.98
N ILE A 73 -7.95 -13.21 -5.81
CA ILE A 73 -7.82 -13.09 -7.25
C ILE A 73 -9.02 -13.75 -7.93
N GLY A 74 -9.60 -13.04 -8.90
CA GLY A 74 -10.59 -13.58 -9.82
C GLY A 74 -9.90 -14.34 -10.95
N GLN A 75 -10.19 -15.62 -11.08
CA GLN A 75 -9.60 -16.52 -12.05
C GLN A 75 -10.66 -17.02 -13.04
N GLN A 76 -10.34 -16.96 -14.33
CA GLN A 76 -11.15 -17.57 -15.38
C GLN A 76 -10.56 -18.94 -15.76
N ASP A 77 -11.44 -19.86 -16.16
CA ASP A 77 -11.04 -21.17 -16.69
C ASP A 77 -10.24 -20.98 -17.98
N ASP A 78 -9.01 -21.49 -17.96
CA ASP A 78 -8.05 -21.39 -19.05
C ASP A 78 -8.05 -22.64 -19.96
N GLY A 79 -9.00 -23.56 -19.76
CA GLY A 79 -9.08 -24.84 -20.45
C GLY A 79 -7.96 -25.82 -20.08
N LYS A 80 -7.12 -25.48 -19.09
CA LYS A 80 -5.91 -26.22 -18.69
C LYS A 80 -5.92 -26.65 -17.21
N LYS A 81 -7.12 -26.97 -16.69
CA LYS A 81 -7.41 -27.63 -15.38
C LYS A 81 -7.71 -26.71 -14.19
N THR A 82 -7.99 -25.42 -14.39
CA THR A 82 -8.39 -24.55 -13.28
C THR A 82 -9.83 -24.06 -13.43
N PRO A 83 -10.75 -24.33 -12.48
CA PRO A 83 -12.11 -23.85 -12.58
C PRO A 83 -12.16 -22.33 -12.40
N SER A 84 -13.14 -21.68 -13.04
CA SER A 84 -13.42 -20.26 -12.82
C SER A 84 -13.88 -20.02 -11.39
N GLY A 85 -13.44 -18.91 -10.79
CA GLY A 85 -13.89 -18.50 -9.46
C GLY A 85 -12.94 -17.53 -8.79
N SER A 86 -13.19 -17.26 -7.51
CA SER A 86 -12.34 -16.46 -6.65
C SER A 86 -11.52 -17.35 -5.73
N PHE A 87 -10.24 -17.02 -5.60
CA PHE A 87 -9.29 -17.75 -4.77
C PHE A 87 -8.51 -16.77 -3.89
N SER A 88 -8.28 -17.12 -2.62
CA SER A 88 -7.30 -16.45 -1.77
C SER A 88 -5.93 -17.09 -1.94
N TYR A 89 -4.92 -16.26 -2.07
CA TYR A 89 -3.52 -16.62 -2.20
C TYR A 89 -2.77 -16.08 -0.99
N ASN A 90 -2.42 -16.95 -0.04
CA ASN A 90 -1.61 -16.57 1.11
C ASN A 90 -0.14 -16.71 0.75
N PHE A 91 0.52 -15.57 0.62
CA PHE A 91 1.88 -15.50 0.09
C PHE A 91 2.96 -15.68 1.18
N VAL A 92 2.55 -15.81 2.45
CA VAL A 92 3.43 -16.23 3.54
C VAL A 92 3.60 -17.74 3.56
N THR A 93 2.48 -18.46 3.59
CA THR A 93 2.40 -19.91 3.69
C THR A 93 2.51 -20.63 2.35
N GLY A 94 2.27 -19.93 1.23
CA GLY A 94 2.14 -20.54 -0.10
C GLY A 94 0.81 -21.26 -0.30
N GLU A 95 -0.18 -21.04 0.56
CA GLU A 95 -1.50 -21.66 0.44
C GLU A 95 -2.36 -20.96 -0.62
N LYS A 96 -2.96 -21.75 -1.52
CA LYS A 96 -4.06 -21.33 -2.39
C LYS A 96 -5.36 -21.96 -1.89
N LYS A 97 -6.37 -21.14 -1.63
CA LYS A 97 -7.68 -21.58 -1.15
C LYS A 97 -8.79 -21.07 -2.07
N TRP A 98 -9.70 -21.96 -2.45
CA TRP A 98 -10.92 -21.60 -3.19
C TRP A 98 -11.90 -20.89 -2.25
N LEU A 99 -12.52 -19.81 -2.73
CA LEU A 99 -13.47 -19.00 -1.97
C LEU A 99 -14.89 -19.08 -2.53
N SER A 100 -15.03 -18.93 -3.86
CA SER A 100 -16.32 -18.74 -4.51
C SER A 100 -16.25 -19.13 -5.98
N ASN A 101 -17.38 -19.52 -6.57
CA ASN A 101 -17.54 -19.71 -8.01
C ASN A 101 -17.74 -18.39 -8.78
N VAL A 102 -18.05 -17.31 -8.05
CA VAL A 102 -18.11 -15.95 -8.58
C VAL A 102 -16.68 -15.48 -8.87
N VAL A 103 -16.44 -14.99 -10.08
CA VAL A 103 -15.15 -14.38 -10.45
C VAL A 103 -15.18 -12.93 -9.98
N VAL A 104 -14.45 -12.61 -8.92
CA VAL A 104 -14.36 -11.23 -8.40
C VAL A 104 -13.85 -10.25 -9.46
N GLN A 105 -14.52 -9.10 -9.54
CA GLN A 105 -14.18 -7.97 -10.42
C GLN A 105 -14.25 -6.62 -9.70
N ALA A 106 -14.77 -6.58 -8.48
CA ALA A 106 -14.73 -5.43 -7.60
C ALA A 106 -14.80 -5.90 -6.14
N CYS A 107 -14.33 -5.07 -5.21
CA CYS A 107 -14.41 -5.35 -3.78
C CYS A 107 -14.55 -4.09 -2.95
N LEU A 108 -15.17 -4.28 -1.80
CA LEU A 108 -15.34 -3.31 -0.74
C LEU A 108 -14.99 -4.00 0.57
N SER A 109 -13.77 -3.78 1.06
CA SER A 109 -13.26 -4.45 2.26
C SER A 109 -13.40 -5.99 2.11
N GLU A 110 -14.18 -6.64 2.99
CA GLU A 110 -14.44 -8.09 3.02
C GLU A 110 -15.71 -8.51 2.23
N VAL A 111 -16.22 -7.64 1.36
CA VAL A 111 -17.32 -7.92 0.45
C VAL A 111 -16.81 -7.86 -0.99
N PHE A 112 -17.11 -8.90 -1.76
CA PHE A 112 -16.60 -9.10 -3.11
C PHE A 112 -17.78 -9.13 -4.08
N PHE A 113 -17.56 -8.59 -5.27
CA PHE A 113 -18.56 -8.49 -6.32
C PHE A 113 -18.01 -9.08 -7.62
N GLY A 114 -18.86 -9.78 -8.36
CA GLY A 114 -18.44 -10.45 -9.59
C GLY A 114 -19.58 -11.13 -10.32
N TYR A 115 -19.22 -11.97 -11.27
CA TYR A 115 -20.16 -12.74 -12.10
C TYR A 115 -19.77 -14.22 -12.10
N TYR A 116 -20.75 -15.10 -12.30
CA TYR A 116 -20.46 -16.49 -12.68
C TYR A 116 -20.07 -16.53 -14.16
N GLN A 117 -18.89 -17.06 -14.47
CA GLN A 117 -18.33 -17.24 -15.82
C GLN A 117 -18.35 -15.99 -16.75
N PRO A 118 -17.21 -15.31 -16.95
CA PRO A 118 -17.12 -14.18 -17.86
C PRO A 118 -16.84 -14.66 -19.29
N TYR A 119 -17.81 -15.25 -20.00
CA TYR A 119 -17.67 -15.46 -21.45
C TYR A 119 -18.83 -14.82 -22.21
N TYR A 120 -18.53 -13.69 -22.86
CA TYR A 120 -19.45 -13.00 -23.76
C TYR A 120 -19.68 -13.87 -25.01
N GLN A 121 -20.75 -14.67 -25.03
CA GLN A 121 -21.18 -15.38 -26.23
C GLN A 121 -21.97 -14.42 -27.14
N GLY A 122 -21.26 -13.55 -27.85
CA GLY A 122 -21.79 -12.74 -28.95
C GLY A 122 -22.93 -11.77 -28.59
N SER A 123 -23.45 -11.07 -29.61
CA SER A 123 -24.59 -10.17 -29.47
C SER A 123 -25.89 -10.96 -29.34
N GLY A 124 -26.45 -11.02 -28.13
CA GLY A 124 -27.72 -11.69 -27.84
C GLY A 124 -27.77 -12.49 -26.53
N SER A 125 -26.64 -12.65 -25.83
CA SER A 125 -26.63 -13.28 -24.50
C SER A 125 -27.33 -12.40 -23.45
N PRO A 126 -28.07 -12.98 -22.49
CA PRO A 126 -28.66 -12.22 -21.38
C PRO A 126 -27.58 -11.47 -20.60
N ARG A 127 -27.92 -10.30 -20.04
CA ARG A 127 -27.00 -9.54 -19.17
C ARG A 127 -26.50 -10.49 -18.08
N PRO A 128 -25.17 -10.57 -17.83
CA PRO A 128 -24.65 -11.45 -16.80
C PRO A 128 -25.19 -11.00 -15.44
N GLN A 129 -25.72 -11.95 -14.66
CA GLN A 129 -26.23 -11.67 -13.32
C GLN A 129 -25.06 -11.34 -12.39
N ALA A 130 -25.09 -10.16 -11.78
CA ALA A 130 -24.09 -9.76 -10.79
C ALA A 130 -24.36 -10.47 -9.46
N TYR A 131 -23.29 -10.78 -8.74
CA TYR A 131 -23.33 -11.40 -7.43
C TYR A 131 -22.41 -10.68 -6.45
N ARG A 132 -22.79 -10.77 -5.18
CA ARG A 132 -21.93 -10.44 -4.05
C ARG A 132 -21.65 -11.69 -3.21
N PHE A 133 -20.50 -11.73 -2.55
CA PHE A 133 -20.23 -12.68 -1.47
C PHE A 133 -19.37 -12.02 -0.40
N SER A 134 -19.37 -12.56 0.81
CA SER A 134 -18.54 -12.07 1.92
C SER A 134 -17.79 -13.19 2.60
N LEU A 135 -16.56 -12.89 3.02
CA LEU A 135 -15.74 -13.82 3.79
C LEU A 135 -16.10 -13.87 5.28
N LYS A 136 -16.91 -12.91 5.76
CA LYS A 136 -17.44 -12.93 7.14
C LYS A 136 -18.51 -14.00 7.35
N ASP A 137 -19.09 -14.51 6.26
CA ASP A 137 -20.11 -15.52 6.33
C ASP A 137 -19.49 -16.92 6.46
N SER A 138 -19.88 -17.64 7.51
CA SER A 138 -19.33 -18.97 7.87
C SER A 138 -19.51 -20.05 6.78
N GLN A 139 -20.41 -19.83 5.82
CA GLN A 139 -20.59 -20.67 4.64
C GLN A 139 -20.48 -19.83 3.37
N LEU A 140 -19.29 -19.78 2.77
CA LEU A 140 -19.01 -18.96 1.58
C LEU A 140 -19.93 -19.25 0.39
N ALA A 141 -20.25 -20.52 0.14
CA ALA A 141 -21.20 -20.89 -0.92
C ALA A 141 -22.65 -20.42 -0.64
N ALA A 142 -23.00 -20.17 0.63
CA ALA A 142 -24.29 -19.60 1.02
C ALA A 142 -24.27 -18.06 1.10
N SER A 143 -23.08 -17.44 1.00
CA SER A 143 -22.92 -15.98 0.98
C SER A 143 -23.02 -15.38 -0.42
N GLU A 144 -22.88 -16.20 -1.46
CA GLU A 144 -23.12 -15.83 -2.86
C GLU A 144 -24.59 -15.43 -3.07
N LYS A 145 -24.84 -14.13 -3.15
CA LYS A 145 -26.18 -13.55 -3.33
C LYS A 145 -26.23 -12.77 -4.64
N PRO A 146 -27.25 -13.00 -5.49
CA PRO A 146 -27.46 -12.15 -6.66
C PRO A 146 -27.76 -10.73 -6.20
N ILE A 147 -27.29 -9.76 -6.96
CA ILE A 147 -27.55 -8.33 -6.76
C ILE A 147 -28.08 -7.72 -8.05
N ASP A 148 -28.93 -6.71 -7.95
CA ASP A 148 -29.60 -6.12 -9.12
C ASP A 148 -28.61 -5.36 -10.01
N HIS A 149 -27.62 -4.69 -9.42
CA HIS A 149 -26.65 -3.87 -10.15
C HIS A 149 -25.21 -4.19 -9.72
N PHE A 150 -24.28 -4.13 -10.67
CA PHE A 150 -22.86 -4.31 -10.41
C PHE A 150 -22.23 -2.98 -9.97
N PRO A 151 -21.49 -2.92 -8.85
CA PRO A 151 -20.89 -1.69 -8.39
C PRO A 151 -19.73 -1.24 -9.28
N GLU A 152 -19.78 0.00 -9.75
CA GLU A 152 -18.74 0.62 -10.58
C GLU A 152 -17.89 1.62 -9.82
N ALA A 153 -18.43 2.22 -8.75
CA ALA A 153 -17.70 3.17 -7.93
C ALA A 153 -17.94 2.95 -6.43
N VAL A 154 -16.83 3.00 -5.68
CA VAL A 154 -16.76 2.65 -4.25
C VAL A 154 -15.74 3.56 -3.57
N ALA A 155 -16.04 4.04 -2.36
CA ALA A 155 -15.09 4.79 -1.56
C ALA A 155 -14.20 3.87 -0.71
N THR A 156 -13.04 4.36 -0.33
CA THR A 156 -12.11 3.69 0.61
C THR A 156 -12.36 4.07 2.07
N ASP A 157 -13.48 4.76 2.36
CA ASP A 157 -13.84 5.27 3.69
C ASP A 157 -14.40 4.20 4.65
N GLY A 158 -14.49 2.94 4.19
CA GLY A 158 -15.03 1.81 4.94
C GLY A 158 -16.56 1.77 4.99
N SER A 159 -17.26 2.68 4.32
CA SER A 159 -18.72 2.64 4.21
C SER A 159 -19.19 1.48 3.33
N THR A 160 -20.47 1.12 3.47
CA THR A 160 -21.14 0.09 2.64
C THR A 160 -21.79 0.68 1.38
N GLN A 161 -21.54 1.96 1.08
CA GLN A 161 -22.22 2.67 0.01
C GLN A 161 -21.62 2.32 -1.35
N LEU A 162 -22.49 1.97 -2.31
CA LEU A 162 -22.10 1.58 -3.67
C LEU A 162 -22.88 2.40 -4.69
N TYR A 163 -22.25 2.60 -5.84
CA TYR A 163 -22.86 3.25 -6.99
C TYR A 163 -22.66 2.42 -8.25
N SER A 164 -23.70 2.38 -9.09
CA SER A 164 -23.68 1.68 -10.37
C SER A 164 -24.25 2.58 -11.45
N LEU A 165 -23.61 2.57 -12.62
CA LEU A 165 -24.17 3.14 -13.83
C LEU A 165 -24.73 2.04 -14.71
N GLU A 166 -26.00 2.16 -15.05
CA GLU A 166 -26.65 1.17 -15.88
C GLU A 166 -27.30 1.82 -17.09
N ARG A 167 -27.00 1.30 -18.28
CA ARG A 167 -27.67 1.74 -19.50
C ARG A 167 -29.16 1.41 -19.44
N ASP A 168 -29.98 2.41 -19.68
CA ASP A 168 -31.43 2.27 -19.72
C ASP A 168 -31.83 1.23 -20.78
N PRO A 169 -32.57 0.18 -20.40
CA PRO A 169 -32.98 -0.85 -21.36
C PRO A 169 -33.93 -0.33 -22.44
N ASN A 170 -34.65 0.77 -22.19
CA ASN A 170 -35.61 1.36 -23.12
C ASN A 170 -35.05 2.59 -23.87
N ASP A 171 -33.93 3.14 -23.42
CA ASP A 171 -33.21 4.23 -24.09
C ASP A 171 -31.71 3.94 -24.11
N TYR A 172 -31.25 3.36 -25.22
CA TYR A 172 -29.86 2.97 -25.40
C TYR A 172 -28.86 4.11 -25.17
N TYR A 173 -29.27 5.36 -25.38
CA TYR A 173 -28.40 6.52 -25.22
C TYR A 173 -28.42 7.10 -23.82
N ASN A 174 -29.27 6.62 -22.92
CA ASN A 174 -29.38 7.11 -21.55
C ASN A 174 -28.78 6.12 -20.54
N THR A 175 -28.20 6.68 -19.48
CA THR A 175 -27.57 5.93 -18.40
C THR A 175 -28.19 6.38 -17.08
N ARG A 176 -28.60 5.42 -16.26
CA ARG A 176 -29.22 5.63 -14.95
C ARG A 176 -28.18 5.41 -13.85
N LEU A 177 -28.32 6.17 -12.77
CA LEU A 177 -27.50 6.03 -11.57
C LEU A 177 -28.29 5.27 -10.51
N TRP A 178 -27.68 4.21 -9.98
CA TRP A 178 -28.20 3.43 -8.87
C TRP A 178 -27.29 3.57 -7.66
N TYR A 179 -27.89 3.69 -6.48
CA TYR A 179 -27.21 3.77 -5.20
C TYR A 179 -27.66 2.64 -4.29
N SER A 180 -26.72 2.05 -3.57
CA SER A 180 -26.99 1.08 -2.51
C SER A 180 -26.34 1.53 -1.20
N PRO A 181 -27.09 1.63 -0.09
CA PRO A 181 -26.53 1.96 1.22
C PRO A 181 -25.93 0.75 1.97
N ASP A 182 -26.22 -0.48 1.52
CA ASP A 182 -26.08 -1.70 2.32
C ASP A 182 -25.20 -2.78 1.65
N GLY A 183 -24.24 -2.34 0.84
CA GLY A 183 -23.30 -3.24 0.17
C GLY A 183 -23.95 -4.04 -0.96
N GLY A 184 -24.95 -3.46 -1.63
CA GLY A 184 -25.56 -4.00 -2.84
C GLY A 184 -26.78 -4.88 -2.62
N LEU A 185 -27.35 -4.91 -1.40
CA LEU A 185 -28.56 -5.70 -1.12
C LEU A 185 -29.83 -4.98 -1.59
N THR A 186 -29.88 -3.67 -1.39
CA THR A 186 -30.98 -2.82 -1.84
C THR A 186 -30.44 -1.70 -2.72
N TRP A 187 -31.21 -1.32 -3.73
CA TRP A 187 -30.83 -0.32 -4.70
C TRP A 187 -31.95 0.69 -4.91
N GLN A 188 -31.56 1.95 -5.03
CA GLN A 188 -32.46 3.05 -5.35
C GLN A 188 -31.87 3.92 -6.45
N GLU A 189 -32.71 4.31 -7.39
CA GLU A 189 -32.34 5.19 -8.49
C GLU A 189 -32.09 6.62 -7.97
N ARG A 190 -31.02 7.26 -8.43
CA ARG A 190 -30.62 8.64 -8.11
C ARG A 190 -30.38 9.44 -9.40
N GLY A 191 -30.21 10.76 -9.27
CA GLY A 191 -29.73 11.60 -10.39
C GLY A 191 -30.73 11.82 -11.52
N LYS A 192 -32.05 11.85 -11.22
CA LYS A 192 -33.08 12.09 -12.25
C LYS A 192 -33.08 13.52 -12.80
N GLU A 193 -32.40 14.45 -12.14
CA GLU A 193 -32.27 15.85 -12.58
C GLU A 193 -31.21 16.10 -13.67
N PHE A 194 -30.39 15.10 -14.03
CA PHE A 194 -29.33 15.30 -15.02
C PHE A 194 -29.89 15.65 -16.40
N LYS A 195 -29.26 16.62 -17.07
CA LYS A 195 -29.55 16.96 -18.46
C LYS A 195 -28.59 16.23 -19.39
N GLY A 196 -29.14 15.46 -20.33
CA GLY A 196 -28.33 14.60 -21.21
C GLY A 196 -28.01 13.25 -20.56
N SER A 197 -27.15 12.47 -21.20
CA SER A 197 -26.82 11.12 -20.76
C SER A 197 -25.67 11.13 -19.77
N LEU A 198 -25.81 10.46 -18.63
CA LEU A 198 -24.74 10.31 -17.66
C LEU A 198 -23.59 9.47 -18.24
N GLN A 199 -22.37 10.03 -18.19
CA GLN A 199 -21.18 9.44 -18.81
C GLN A 199 -20.28 8.72 -17.81
N SER A 200 -20.10 9.32 -16.63
CA SER A 200 -19.32 8.72 -15.54
C SER A 200 -19.69 9.34 -14.19
N ILE A 201 -19.31 8.64 -13.14
CA ILE A 201 -19.37 9.09 -11.75
C ILE A 201 -18.01 8.91 -11.08
N ALA A 202 -17.72 9.78 -10.13
CA ALA A 202 -16.59 9.66 -9.24
C ALA A 202 -17.06 9.81 -7.79
N VAL A 203 -16.52 8.98 -6.91
CA VAL A 203 -16.83 8.97 -5.47
C VAL A 203 -15.57 9.39 -4.74
N ALA A 204 -15.67 10.37 -3.84
CA ALA A 204 -14.51 10.78 -3.05
C ALA A 204 -13.98 9.59 -2.23
N ALA A 205 -12.66 9.33 -2.32
CA ALA A 205 -12.04 8.18 -1.69
C ALA A 205 -12.26 8.13 -0.16
N THR A 206 -12.31 9.31 0.47
CA THR A 206 -12.40 9.48 1.93
C THR A 206 -13.82 9.68 2.44
N ASN A 207 -14.81 9.81 1.56
CA ASN A 207 -16.20 10.06 1.93
C ASN A 207 -17.18 9.66 0.82
N ALA A 208 -17.84 8.53 1.01
CA ALA A 208 -18.74 7.95 0.01
C ALA A 208 -20.00 8.77 -0.28
N LYS A 209 -20.30 9.82 0.51
CA LYS A 209 -21.44 10.72 0.23
C LYS A 209 -21.09 11.80 -0.79
N VAL A 210 -19.80 12.08 -0.96
CA VAL A 210 -19.33 13.11 -1.90
C VAL A 210 -19.16 12.48 -3.28
N LEU A 211 -19.91 13.02 -4.24
CA LEU A 211 -19.99 12.50 -5.59
C LEU A 211 -19.80 13.60 -6.62
N TYR A 212 -19.19 13.19 -7.73
CA TYR A 212 -19.15 13.96 -8.95
C TYR A 212 -19.75 13.13 -10.07
N ALA A 213 -20.51 13.78 -10.93
CA ALA A 213 -21.14 13.15 -12.08
C ALA A 213 -20.93 14.05 -13.29
N VAL A 214 -20.68 13.46 -14.45
CA VAL A 214 -20.65 14.22 -15.70
C VAL A 214 -21.68 13.67 -16.66
N SER A 215 -22.61 14.53 -17.08
CA SER A 215 -23.55 14.21 -18.14
C SER A 215 -23.13 14.90 -19.43
N ALA A 216 -23.44 14.28 -20.57
CA ALA A 216 -23.16 14.84 -21.89
C ALA A 216 -24.37 14.74 -22.81
N ALA A 217 -24.53 15.76 -23.65
CA ALA A 217 -25.40 15.75 -24.81
C ALA A 217 -24.53 15.89 -26.07
N TYR A 218 -24.82 15.07 -27.07
CA TYR A 218 -24.05 15.06 -28.31
C TYR A 218 -24.76 15.86 -29.40
N ARG A 219 -24.00 16.68 -30.12
CA ARG A 219 -24.48 17.37 -31.32
C ARG A 219 -23.52 17.21 -32.47
N TRP A 220 -24.06 17.17 -33.69
CA TRP A 220 -23.29 17.12 -34.92
C TRP A 220 -23.04 18.54 -35.45
N SER A 221 -21.78 18.88 -35.70
CA SER A 221 -21.37 20.05 -36.49
C SER A 221 -20.87 19.55 -37.84
N SER A 222 -20.91 20.39 -38.89
CA SER A 222 -20.75 20.00 -40.30
C SER A 222 -19.76 18.87 -40.59
N ASN A 223 -18.59 18.83 -39.95
CA ASN A 223 -17.57 17.77 -40.12
C ASN A 223 -17.07 17.14 -38.81
N PHE A 224 -17.67 17.42 -37.66
CA PHE A 224 -17.17 16.95 -36.37
C PHE A 224 -18.28 16.81 -35.32
N GLN A 225 -18.07 15.92 -34.35
CA GLN A 225 -19.00 15.75 -33.23
C GLN A 225 -18.59 16.58 -32.03
N VAL A 226 -19.56 17.11 -31.29
CA VAL A 226 -19.34 17.89 -30.08
C VAL A 226 -20.08 17.24 -28.92
N SER A 227 -19.39 17.06 -27.81
CA SER A 227 -19.98 16.70 -26.52
C SER A 227 -20.15 17.96 -25.69
N ASP A 228 -21.38 18.43 -25.51
CA ASP A 228 -21.70 19.46 -24.52
C ASP A 228 -21.91 18.76 -23.18
N TYR A 229 -21.07 19.05 -22.18
CA TYR A 229 -21.07 18.32 -20.92
C TYR A 229 -21.29 19.25 -19.73
N THR A 230 -21.88 18.70 -18.66
CA THR A 230 -22.11 19.39 -17.40
C THR A 230 -21.64 18.50 -16.26
N LEU A 231 -20.80 19.04 -15.37
CA LEU A 231 -20.40 18.39 -14.15
C LEU A 231 -21.31 18.81 -13.01
N TYR A 232 -21.71 17.82 -12.23
CA TYR A 232 -22.55 17.95 -11.07
C TYR A 232 -21.80 17.45 -9.84
N PHE A 233 -22.16 18.02 -8.70
CA PHE A 233 -21.66 17.64 -7.38
C PHE A 233 -22.82 17.28 -6.47
N SER A 234 -22.61 16.28 -5.63
CA SER A 234 -23.49 15.92 -4.52
C SER A 234 -22.64 15.75 -3.25
N SER A 235 -23.17 16.18 -2.10
CA SER A 235 -22.59 15.94 -0.77
C SER A 235 -23.41 14.96 0.08
N ASP A 236 -24.48 14.40 -0.48
CA ASP A 236 -25.51 13.64 0.24
C ASP A 236 -25.83 12.29 -0.44
N ALA A 237 -24.81 11.63 -0.99
CA ALA A 237 -24.93 10.34 -1.66
C ALA A 237 -25.90 10.35 -2.86
N GLY A 238 -25.97 11.48 -3.54
CA GLY A 238 -26.71 11.67 -4.79
C GLY A 238 -28.19 11.94 -4.58
N GLU A 239 -28.60 12.34 -3.37
CA GLU A 239 -29.96 12.79 -3.07
C GLU A 239 -30.24 14.16 -3.69
N SER A 240 -29.25 15.05 -3.71
CA SER A 240 -29.36 16.34 -4.39
C SER A 240 -28.09 16.69 -5.18
N TRP A 241 -28.28 17.27 -6.36
CA TRP A 241 -27.17 17.63 -7.25
C TRP A 241 -27.11 19.13 -7.54
N GLN A 242 -25.89 19.65 -7.52
CA GLN A 242 -25.56 21.00 -7.96
C GLN A 242 -24.75 20.94 -9.26
N ALA A 243 -25.23 21.56 -10.34
CA ALA A 243 -24.41 21.79 -11.53
C ALA A 243 -23.31 22.82 -11.20
N ARG A 244 -22.04 22.46 -11.41
CA ARG A 244 -20.89 23.31 -11.03
C ARG A 244 -20.03 23.76 -12.21
N TYR A 245 -19.93 22.95 -13.26
CA TYR A 245 -19.16 23.30 -14.46
C TYR A 245 -19.90 22.85 -15.72
N LYS A 246 -19.78 23.63 -16.79
CA LYS A 246 -20.37 23.32 -18.09
C LYS A 246 -19.48 23.83 -19.20
N ASP A 247 -19.23 22.96 -20.18
CA ASP A 247 -18.41 23.29 -21.34
C ASP A 247 -18.74 22.36 -22.51
N SER A 248 -17.98 22.48 -23.59
CA SER A 248 -18.11 21.64 -24.78
C SER A 248 -16.75 21.17 -25.27
N PHE A 249 -16.66 19.92 -25.72
CA PHE A 249 -15.45 19.35 -26.27
C PHE A 249 -15.71 18.87 -27.69
N GLN A 250 -14.90 19.37 -28.64
CA GLN A 250 -14.97 18.98 -30.04
C GLN A 250 -14.15 17.71 -30.26
N GLY A 251 -14.80 16.67 -30.76
CA GLY A 251 -14.15 15.49 -31.29
C GLY A 251 -13.85 15.64 -32.78
N GLY A 252 -13.22 14.62 -33.36
CA GLY A 252 -13.15 14.46 -34.82
C GLY A 252 -14.42 13.83 -35.38
N SER A 253 -14.25 12.82 -36.23
CA SER A 253 -15.36 12.04 -36.83
C SER A 253 -16.09 11.11 -35.84
N PHE A 254 -15.63 11.01 -34.60
CA PHE A 254 -16.15 10.10 -33.57
C PHE A 254 -16.62 10.88 -32.34
N ARG A 255 -17.49 10.25 -31.53
CA ARG A 255 -18.03 10.84 -30.29
C ARG A 255 -16.88 11.02 -29.31
N PRO A 256 -16.58 12.25 -28.89
CA PRO A 256 -15.56 12.44 -27.87
C PRO A 256 -16.10 12.00 -26.50
N SER A 257 -15.25 11.30 -25.76
CA SER A 257 -15.53 10.82 -24.41
C SER A 257 -15.26 11.91 -23.38
N VAL A 258 -16.09 11.96 -22.35
CA VAL A 258 -15.94 12.87 -21.20
C VAL A 258 -16.14 12.03 -19.94
N SER A 259 -15.12 11.99 -19.09
CA SER A 259 -15.18 11.31 -17.79
C SER A 259 -14.68 12.19 -16.65
N VAL A 260 -15.20 11.96 -15.46
CA VAL A 260 -14.72 12.55 -14.20
C VAL A 260 -14.25 11.43 -13.29
N THR A 261 -13.09 11.61 -12.66
CA THR A 261 -12.52 10.70 -11.67
C THR A 261 -12.01 11.48 -10.46
N THR A 262 -11.90 10.81 -9.32
CA THR A 262 -11.22 11.34 -8.13
C THR A 262 -9.80 10.80 -8.09
N LEU A 263 -8.91 11.51 -7.39
CA LEU A 263 -7.55 11.00 -7.19
C LEU A 263 -7.55 9.85 -6.17
N SER A 264 -6.66 8.89 -6.38
CA SER A 264 -6.43 7.77 -5.45
C SER A 264 -5.70 8.21 -4.18
N GLY A 265 -5.82 7.40 -3.12
CA GLY A 265 -5.04 7.53 -1.87
C GLY A 265 -5.82 8.10 -0.68
N SER A 266 -5.37 7.74 0.53
CA SER A 266 -5.96 8.16 1.81
C SER A 266 -5.94 9.68 2.06
N VAL A 267 -5.10 10.43 1.35
CA VAL A 267 -5.00 11.90 1.47
C VAL A 267 -5.74 12.65 0.35
N SER A 268 -6.50 11.93 -0.49
CA SER A 268 -7.29 12.53 -1.57
C SER A 268 -8.31 13.53 -1.00
N ALA A 269 -8.22 14.78 -1.45
CA ALA A 269 -9.13 15.83 -1.03
C ALA A 269 -10.48 15.65 -1.73
N GLU A 270 -11.58 15.77 -0.98
CA GLU A 270 -12.94 15.62 -1.49
C GLU A 270 -13.28 16.60 -2.64
N ASP A 271 -12.64 17.77 -2.66
CA ASP A 271 -12.82 18.82 -3.67
C ASP A 271 -11.86 18.69 -4.86
N THR A 272 -11.01 17.67 -4.89
CA THR A 272 -10.07 17.45 -6.00
C THR A 272 -10.58 16.39 -6.96
N VAL A 273 -10.81 16.80 -8.21
CA VAL A 273 -11.27 15.89 -9.28
C VAL A 273 -10.50 16.10 -10.57
N LEU A 274 -10.41 15.02 -11.34
CA LEU A 274 -9.80 14.97 -12.65
C LEU A 274 -10.91 14.87 -13.71
N LEU A 275 -10.89 15.79 -14.66
CA LEU A 275 -11.69 15.75 -15.87
C LEU A 275 -10.84 15.20 -17.01
N GLU A 276 -11.32 14.15 -17.65
CA GLU A 276 -10.66 13.48 -18.76
C GLU A 276 -11.51 13.68 -20.03
N LEU A 277 -10.91 14.27 -21.05
CA LEU A 277 -11.54 14.52 -22.35
C LEU A 277 -10.78 13.77 -23.42
N ALA A 278 -11.38 12.72 -23.98
CA ALA A 278 -10.70 11.89 -24.97
C ALA A 278 -11.37 11.98 -26.34
N ALA A 279 -10.56 12.19 -27.37
CA ALA A 279 -10.98 12.10 -28.76
C ALA A 279 -10.00 11.20 -29.53
N PRO A 280 -10.48 10.37 -30.47
CA PRO A 280 -9.59 9.61 -31.34
C PRO A 280 -8.77 10.56 -32.21
N GLY A 281 -7.45 10.40 -32.17
CA GLY A 281 -6.49 11.18 -32.95
C GLY A 281 -6.34 10.67 -34.39
N ALA A 282 -5.65 11.46 -35.23
CA ALA A 282 -5.43 11.16 -36.65
C ALA A 282 -4.56 9.91 -36.92
N ALA A 283 -3.89 9.35 -35.91
CA ALA A 283 -3.03 8.17 -36.01
C ALA A 283 -3.36 7.16 -34.91
N ILE A 284 -4.32 6.25 -35.17
CA ILE A 284 -4.56 4.96 -34.46
C ILE A 284 -4.52 4.94 -32.90
N GLY A 285 -4.67 6.08 -32.22
CA GLY A 285 -4.69 6.18 -30.75
C GLY A 285 -5.59 7.31 -30.25
N PHE A 286 -6.01 7.22 -28.98
CA PHE A 286 -6.77 8.28 -28.29
C PHE A 286 -5.79 9.27 -27.63
N THR A 287 -6.01 10.57 -27.86
CA THR A 287 -5.40 11.60 -27.02
C THR A 287 -6.40 11.93 -25.91
N THR A 288 -5.96 11.83 -24.66
CA THR A 288 -6.77 12.21 -23.50
C THR A 288 -6.21 13.50 -22.92
N HIS A 289 -6.99 14.58 -22.99
CA HIS A 289 -6.69 15.82 -22.30
C HIS A 289 -7.13 15.70 -20.85
N LEU A 290 -6.22 16.00 -19.93
CA LEU A 290 -6.45 15.95 -18.50
C LEU A 290 -6.60 17.37 -17.98
N SER A 291 -7.61 17.62 -17.16
CA SER A 291 -7.79 18.88 -16.44
C SER A 291 -8.11 18.62 -14.98
N LEU A 292 -7.49 19.38 -14.09
CA LEU A 292 -7.63 19.22 -12.65
C LEU A 292 -8.47 20.35 -12.07
N SER A 293 -9.43 19.99 -11.22
CA SER A 293 -10.12 20.91 -10.32
C SER A 293 -9.70 20.60 -8.88
N THR A 294 -9.47 21.65 -8.08
CA THR A 294 -9.18 21.57 -6.64
C THR A 294 -10.20 22.35 -5.81
N ASP A 295 -11.32 22.76 -6.43
CA ASP A 295 -12.39 23.58 -5.83
C ASP A 295 -13.77 22.91 -5.94
N GLY A 296 -13.77 21.60 -6.13
CA GLY A 296 -14.93 20.74 -6.22
C GLY A 296 -15.65 20.89 -7.56
N ALA A 297 -14.92 20.80 -8.67
CA ALA A 297 -15.43 20.89 -10.03
C ALA A 297 -16.09 22.24 -10.38
N LYS A 298 -15.63 23.36 -9.80
CA LYS A 298 -16.12 24.70 -10.18
C LYS A 298 -15.22 25.33 -11.23
N THR A 299 -13.92 25.12 -11.13
CA THR A 299 -12.94 25.54 -12.12
C THR A 299 -11.96 24.41 -12.44
N PHE A 300 -11.45 24.40 -13.67
CA PHE A 300 -10.52 23.41 -14.17
C PHE A 300 -9.27 24.07 -14.72
N THR A 301 -8.12 23.49 -14.39
CA THR A 301 -6.81 23.89 -14.90
C THR A 301 -6.21 22.76 -15.73
N PRO A 302 -5.56 23.05 -16.88
CA PRO A 302 -4.95 22.01 -17.69
C PRO A 302 -3.91 21.20 -16.90
N ALA A 303 -4.07 19.87 -16.91
CA ALA A 303 -3.18 18.88 -16.31
C ALA A 303 -2.46 18.03 -17.38
N GLY A 304 -2.31 18.57 -18.59
CA GLY A 304 -1.55 17.96 -19.68
C GLY A 304 -2.35 16.93 -20.48
N GLU A 305 -1.63 16.08 -21.21
CA GLU A 305 -2.20 15.05 -22.09
C GLU A 305 -1.59 13.69 -21.76
N SER A 306 -2.39 12.64 -21.94
CA SER A 306 -1.93 11.25 -21.91
C SER A 306 -2.11 10.59 -23.29
N TYR A 307 -1.04 9.92 -23.72
CA TYR A 307 -0.93 9.17 -24.97
C TYR A 307 -0.77 7.69 -24.62
N SER A 308 -1.84 7.01 -24.24
CA SER A 308 -1.77 5.61 -23.85
C SER A 308 -2.98 4.80 -24.33
N HIS A 309 -2.78 3.50 -24.53
CA HIS A 309 -3.86 2.53 -24.71
C HIS A 309 -4.53 2.14 -23.38
N PHE A 310 -3.90 2.45 -22.23
CA PHE A 310 -4.36 2.13 -20.88
C PHE A 310 -4.11 3.33 -19.94
N PRO A 311 -5.11 4.20 -19.73
CA PRO A 311 -4.94 5.47 -19.01
C PRO A 311 -4.56 5.32 -17.53
N SER A 312 -4.85 4.18 -16.88
CA SER A 312 -4.65 3.94 -15.43
C SER A 312 -3.20 4.09 -14.97
N ASP A 313 -2.21 3.75 -15.79
CA ASP A 313 -0.80 3.62 -15.36
C ASP A 313 -0.06 4.96 -15.29
N THR A 314 -0.73 6.04 -15.72
CA THR A 314 -0.20 7.41 -15.76
C THR A 314 -1.12 8.43 -15.11
N GLN A 315 -2.20 7.98 -14.44
CA GLN A 315 -3.13 8.87 -13.77
C GLN A 315 -2.41 9.68 -12.68
N PRO A 316 -2.77 10.96 -12.50
CA PRO A 316 -2.27 11.75 -11.38
C PRO A 316 -2.61 11.09 -10.03
N LEU A 317 -1.69 11.19 -9.07
CA LEU A 317 -1.83 10.66 -7.72
C LEU A 317 -1.74 11.81 -6.71
N GLN A 318 -2.55 11.79 -5.67
CA GLN A 318 -2.49 12.79 -4.60
C GLN A 318 -1.53 12.33 -3.50
N THR A 319 -0.49 13.10 -3.21
CA THR A 319 0.45 12.91 -2.09
C THR A 319 0.23 13.99 -1.01
N SER A 320 0.96 13.89 0.10
CA SER A 320 1.00 14.92 1.14
C SER A 320 1.62 16.23 0.63
N THR A 321 2.52 16.15 -0.34
CA THR A 321 3.23 17.31 -0.91
C THR A 321 2.46 17.98 -2.04
N GLY A 322 1.58 17.26 -2.73
CA GLY A 322 0.81 17.79 -3.84
C GLY A 322 0.23 16.69 -4.73
N ILE A 323 0.09 16.97 -6.02
CA ILE A 323 -0.35 15.99 -7.01
C ILE A 323 0.84 15.65 -7.88
N ILE A 324 1.16 14.37 -7.98
CA ILE A 324 2.20 13.87 -8.87
C ILE A 324 1.58 13.27 -10.10
N ARG A 325 2.29 13.33 -11.23
CA ARG A 325 1.91 12.57 -12.43
C ARG A 325 3.12 12.16 -13.23
N LEU A 326 3.00 11.03 -13.92
CA LEU A 326 3.96 10.60 -14.90
C LEU A 326 3.50 11.04 -16.30
N HIS A 327 4.17 12.03 -16.88
CA HIS A 327 3.87 12.53 -18.21
C HIS A 327 4.76 11.88 -19.26
N LYS A 328 4.17 11.32 -20.32
CA LYS A 328 4.88 10.76 -21.47
C LYS A 328 4.79 11.70 -22.66
N GLU A 329 5.92 12.16 -23.14
CA GLU A 329 6.04 12.91 -24.39
C GLU A 329 6.71 12.03 -25.44
N LEU A 330 6.08 11.87 -26.61
CA LEU A 330 6.51 10.92 -27.65
C LEU A 330 7.96 11.15 -28.15
N SER A 331 8.44 12.39 -28.08
CA SER A 331 9.77 12.80 -28.55
C SER A 331 10.85 12.74 -27.46
N SER A 332 10.49 12.93 -26.18
CA SER A 332 11.44 13.18 -25.08
C SER A 332 11.39 12.14 -23.94
N GLY A 333 10.47 11.17 -24.00
CA GLY A 333 10.36 10.08 -23.02
C GLY A 333 9.40 10.41 -21.87
N TYR A 334 9.70 9.96 -20.65
CA TYR A 334 8.86 10.21 -19.49
C TYR A 334 9.45 11.30 -18.59
N THR A 335 8.56 12.10 -18.00
CA THR A 335 8.88 13.09 -16.98
C THR A 335 7.92 12.95 -15.80
N LEU A 336 8.46 12.88 -14.58
CA LEU A 336 7.68 12.96 -13.36
C LEU A 336 7.47 14.43 -13.00
N LEU A 337 6.22 14.81 -12.75
CA LEU A 337 5.81 16.19 -12.46
C LEU A 337 5.07 16.25 -11.13
N LEU A 338 5.32 17.30 -10.34
CA LEU A 338 4.63 17.63 -9.09
C LEU A 338 3.93 18.97 -9.22
N LEU A 339 2.64 19.00 -8.94
CA LEU A 339 1.86 20.20 -8.66
C LEU A 339 1.73 20.33 -7.14
N GLY A 340 2.55 21.18 -6.52
CA GLY A 340 2.48 21.40 -5.07
C GLY A 340 1.11 21.92 -4.63
N ARG A 341 0.67 21.64 -3.39
CA ARG A 341 -0.68 21.98 -2.89
C ARG A 341 -1.11 23.44 -3.10
N ASN A 342 -0.16 24.37 -3.00
CA ASN A 342 -0.39 25.81 -3.16
C ASN A 342 0.23 26.37 -4.46
N SER A 343 0.57 25.49 -5.41
CA SER A 343 1.14 25.85 -6.69
C SER A 343 0.10 25.70 -7.80
N THR A 344 0.21 26.54 -8.81
CA THR A 344 -0.50 26.40 -10.09
C THR A 344 0.43 25.91 -11.20
N THR A 345 1.71 25.73 -10.90
CA THR A 345 2.74 25.31 -11.86
C THR A 345 3.30 23.95 -11.50
N TRP A 346 3.53 23.15 -12.55
CA TRP A 346 4.16 21.83 -12.44
C TRP A 346 5.67 21.97 -12.32
N GLN A 347 6.24 21.36 -11.29
CA GLN A 347 7.66 21.20 -11.08
C GLN A 347 8.11 19.83 -11.60
N LYS A 348 9.23 19.78 -12.33
CA LYS A 348 9.86 18.51 -12.71
C LYS A 348 10.55 17.88 -11.50
N LEU A 349 10.24 16.62 -11.23
CA LEU A 349 10.96 15.77 -10.29
C LEU A 349 11.99 14.91 -11.04
N THR A 350 13.03 14.50 -10.33
CA THR A 350 14.08 13.65 -10.88
C THR A 350 13.67 12.19 -10.78
N LEU A 351 13.64 11.50 -11.92
CA LEU A 351 13.49 10.04 -11.96
C LEU A 351 14.84 9.38 -11.62
N PRO A 352 14.84 8.19 -10.99
CA PRO A 352 16.07 7.52 -10.57
C PRO A 352 16.85 6.84 -11.71
N PHE A 353 16.38 6.98 -12.94
CA PHE A 353 16.95 6.39 -14.15
C PHE A 353 16.74 7.31 -15.35
N ASP A 354 17.48 7.04 -16.43
CA ASP A 354 17.26 7.72 -17.70
C ASP A 354 15.92 7.29 -18.32
N ALA A 355 15.00 8.25 -18.39
CA ALA A 355 13.65 8.05 -18.89
C ALA A 355 13.45 8.52 -20.35
N THR A 356 14.53 8.84 -21.07
CA THR A 356 14.47 9.37 -22.44
C THR A 356 14.28 8.30 -23.52
N SER A 357 14.45 7.02 -23.17
CA SER A 357 14.30 5.90 -24.11
C SER A 357 12.86 5.74 -24.60
N ARG A 358 12.69 5.61 -25.93
CA ARG A 358 11.38 5.42 -26.58
C ARG A 358 10.75 4.05 -26.32
N ASN A 359 11.55 3.05 -26.00
CA ASN A 359 11.10 1.68 -25.73
C ASN A 359 10.87 1.41 -24.23
N LEU A 360 10.87 2.47 -23.42
CA LEU A 360 10.61 2.39 -21.99
C LEU A 360 9.11 2.28 -21.72
N GLU A 361 8.74 1.33 -20.87
CA GLU A 361 7.40 1.19 -20.31
C GLU A 361 7.48 1.47 -18.82
N LEU A 362 6.72 2.46 -18.35
CA LEU A 362 6.64 2.84 -16.95
C LEU A 362 5.20 2.72 -16.46
N SER A 363 5.01 2.24 -15.23
CA SER A 363 3.74 2.31 -14.50
C SER A 363 3.99 3.00 -13.16
N LEU A 364 3.18 4.01 -12.84
CA LEU A 364 3.22 4.73 -11.58
C LEU A 364 2.09 4.23 -10.67
N GLN A 365 2.43 3.77 -9.47
CA GLN A 365 1.50 3.17 -8.52
C GLN A 365 1.64 3.83 -7.15
N GLN A 366 0.55 3.87 -6.39
CA GLN A 366 0.51 4.45 -5.04
C GLN A 366 0.04 3.42 -4.04
N ASP A 367 0.63 3.45 -2.84
CA ASP A 367 0.05 2.80 -1.69
C ASP A 367 -1.27 3.48 -1.30
N GLN A 368 -2.36 2.70 -1.22
CA GLN A 368 -3.69 3.23 -0.93
C GLN A 368 -3.82 3.80 0.48
N THR A 369 -3.07 3.30 1.45
CA THR A 369 -3.17 3.73 2.85
C THR A 369 -2.09 4.74 3.21
N ALA A 370 -0.97 4.74 2.49
CA ALA A 370 0.15 5.65 2.71
C ALA A 370 0.50 6.41 1.42
N SER A 371 -0.25 7.47 1.12
CA SER A 371 -0.19 8.17 -0.16
C SER A 371 1.18 8.75 -0.58
N ASP A 372 2.15 8.89 0.32
CA ASP A 372 3.51 9.31 -0.07
C ASP A 372 4.38 8.16 -0.57
N ASN A 373 4.00 6.92 -0.26
CA ASN A 373 4.66 5.72 -0.74
C ASN A 373 4.21 5.44 -2.18
N ILE A 374 5.08 5.73 -3.13
CA ILE A 374 4.84 5.55 -4.55
C ILE A 374 5.88 4.61 -5.15
N PHE A 375 5.46 3.91 -6.21
CA PHE A 375 6.26 2.92 -6.88
C PHE A 375 6.29 3.19 -8.38
N ILE A 376 7.45 3.03 -8.99
CA ILE A 376 7.58 3.03 -10.45
C ILE A 376 8.11 1.68 -10.90
N SER A 377 7.33 1.01 -11.73
CA SER A 377 7.83 -0.09 -12.53
C SER A 377 8.55 0.46 -13.75
N GLN A 378 9.71 -0.11 -14.07
CA GLN A 378 10.52 0.28 -15.22
C GLN A 378 10.81 -0.95 -16.06
N THR A 379 10.20 -1.05 -17.24
CA THR A 379 10.42 -2.16 -18.16
C THR A 379 11.13 -1.66 -19.43
N MET A 380 12.23 -2.30 -19.79
CA MET A 380 13.01 -1.98 -20.99
C MET A 380 13.49 -3.23 -21.74
N PRO A 381 13.71 -3.17 -23.05
CA PRO A 381 14.32 -4.27 -23.79
C PRO A 381 15.79 -4.46 -23.38
N ASN A 382 16.21 -5.72 -23.24
CA ASN A 382 17.59 -6.11 -23.06
C ASN A 382 18.35 -5.88 -24.38
N PRO A 383 19.40 -5.04 -24.40
CA PRO A 383 20.16 -4.74 -25.61
C PRO A 383 20.82 -5.96 -26.26
N GLN A 384 21.07 -7.02 -25.50
CA GLN A 384 21.78 -8.22 -25.97
C GLN A 384 20.85 -9.38 -26.37
N THR A 385 19.70 -9.53 -25.72
CA THR A 385 18.81 -10.70 -25.90
C THR A 385 17.45 -10.37 -26.46
N GLU A 386 17.11 -9.08 -26.61
CA GLU A 386 15.75 -8.57 -26.92
C GLU A 386 14.67 -8.95 -25.88
N GLU A 387 15.01 -9.76 -24.87
CA GLU A 387 14.12 -10.06 -23.74
C GLU A 387 13.86 -8.81 -22.90
N ARG A 388 12.70 -8.73 -22.24
CA ARG A 388 12.39 -7.59 -21.38
C ARG A 388 13.03 -7.76 -20.00
N ILE A 389 13.57 -6.67 -19.45
CA ILE A 389 14.04 -6.56 -18.07
C ILE A 389 13.20 -5.52 -17.35
N SER A 390 12.71 -5.89 -16.18
CA SER A 390 11.85 -5.05 -15.35
C SER A 390 12.50 -4.75 -14.01
N PHE A 391 12.54 -3.46 -13.64
CA PHE A 391 12.99 -2.96 -12.34
C PHE A 391 11.82 -2.33 -11.57
N LEU A 392 11.91 -2.33 -10.25
CA LEU A 392 10.99 -1.66 -9.35
C LEU A 392 11.74 -0.63 -8.51
N TRP A 393 11.17 0.56 -8.48
CA TRP A 393 11.66 1.72 -7.74
C TRP A 393 10.61 2.14 -6.72
N PHE A 394 11.06 2.45 -5.52
CA PHE A 394 10.22 2.89 -4.40
C PHE A 394 10.62 4.31 -4.00
N SER A 395 9.64 5.16 -3.79
CA SER A 395 9.81 6.48 -3.19
C SER A 395 8.87 6.61 -2.00
N PRO A 396 9.40 6.94 -0.80
CA PRO A 396 8.59 7.12 0.38
C PRO A 396 8.09 8.56 0.59
N ASP A 397 8.44 9.48 -0.31
CA ASP A 397 8.27 10.93 -0.12
C ASP A 397 7.61 11.61 -1.35
N GLY A 398 6.71 10.88 -2.00
CA GLY A 398 5.97 11.38 -3.15
C GLY A 398 6.85 11.66 -4.37
N GLY A 399 7.94 10.92 -4.53
CA GLY A 399 8.82 10.98 -5.70
C GLY A 399 10.03 11.92 -5.57
N SER A 400 10.30 12.44 -4.36
CA SER A 400 11.42 13.36 -4.12
C SER A 400 12.75 12.61 -4.00
N SER A 401 12.73 11.41 -3.44
CA SER A 401 13.85 10.47 -3.36
C SER A 401 13.42 9.06 -3.76
N TRP A 402 14.37 8.25 -4.23
CA TRP A 402 14.09 6.94 -4.81
C TRP A 402 15.10 5.90 -4.35
N GLN A 403 14.61 4.69 -4.12
CA GLN A 403 15.40 3.50 -3.85
C GLN A 403 15.06 2.42 -4.89
N GLN A 404 16.08 1.77 -5.45
CA GLN A 404 15.88 0.56 -6.24
C GLN A 404 15.59 -0.61 -5.30
N VAL A 405 14.46 -1.28 -5.48
CA VAL A 405 14.02 -2.36 -4.59
C VAL A 405 14.11 -3.74 -5.23
N SER A 406 14.37 -3.83 -6.54
CA SER A 406 14.53 -5.10 -7.27
C SER A 406 15.90 -5.24 -7.93
N GLN A 407 16.37 -6.47 -8.14
CA GLN A 407 17.61 -6.75 -8.89
C GLN A 407 17.42 -6.78 -10.42
N GLY A 408 16.19 -6.61 -10.92
CA GLY A 408 15.85 -6.75 -12.33
C GLY A 408 15.33 -8.14 -12.67
N TRP A 409 14.08 -8.24 -13.10
CA TRP A 409 13.46 -9.51 -13.50
C TRP A 409 13.45 -9.68 -15.01
N LYS A 410 13.86 -10.86 -15.49
CA LYS A 410 13.90 -11.19 -16.92
C LYS A 410 12.58 -11.83 -17.38
N GLY A 411 12.19 -11.53 -18.61
CA GLY A 411 11.23 -12.33 -19.38
C GLY A 411 9.78 -11.82 -19.40
N ASN A 412 9.39 -10.88 -18.54
CA ASN A 412 8.04 -10.31 -18.50
C ASN A 412 8.06 -8.80 -18.27
N SER A 413 7.12 -8.06 -18.88
CA SER A 413 6.86 -6.65 -18.50
C SER A 413 6.27 -6.59 -17.11
N LEU A 414 6.74 -5.65 -16.29
CA LEU A 414 6.13 -5.32 -15.01
C LEU A 414 5.11 -4.20 -15.23
N THR A 415 3.87 -4.58 -15.47
CA THR A 415 2.79 -3.64 -15.78
C THR A 415 1.95 -3.26 -14.56
N MET A 416 1.99 -4.07 -13.49
CA MET A 416 1.18 -3.86 -12.29
C MET A 416 2.00 -4.09 -11.02
N VAL A 417 1.86 -3.21 -10.02
CA VAL A 417 2.47 -3.39 -8.69
C VAL A 417 1.35 -3.26 -7.68
N LYS A 418 1.04 -4.31 -6.92
CA LYS A 418 0.09 -4.20 -5.81
C LYS A 418 0.86 -3.92 -4.52
N VAL A 419 0.45 -2.89 -3.80
CA VAL A 419 1.06 -2.55 -2.51
C VAL A 419 0.06 -2.91 -1.43
N ILE A 420 0.50 -3.73 -0.47
CA ILE A 420 -0.28 -4.10 0.69
C ILE A 420 0.38 -3.47 1.91
N SER A 421 -0.35 -2.57 2.56
CA SER A 421 0.23 -1.58 3.48
C SER A 421 0.21 -2.01 4.95
N TYR A 422 -0.30 -3.21 5.22
CA TYR A 422 -0.66 -3.65 6.56
C TYR A 422 0.24 -4.75 7.14
N SER A 423 1.28 -5.18 6.42
CA SER A 423 2.25 -6.19 6.85
C SER A 423 3.49 -6.13 5.93
N PRO A 424 4.72 -6.51 6.36
CA PRO A 424 6.04 -6.46 5.69
C PRO A 424 6.20 -6.68 4.17
N LEU A 425 5.14 -7.03 3.45
CA LEU A 425 5.17 -7.83 2.25
C LEU A 425 4.54 -7.05 1.10
N SER A 426 5.37 -6.31 0.37
CA SER A 426 4.98 -5.76 -0.92
C SER A 426 4.82 -6.92 -1.90
N LEU A 427 3.57 -7.25 -2.25
CA LEU A 427 3.25 -8.26 -3.26
C LEU A 427 3.40 -7.66 -4.66
N VAL A 428 4.49 -7.95 -5.36
CA VAL A 428 4.66 -7.52 -6.74
C VAL A 428 4.14 -8.60 -7.67
N GLU A 429 3.09 -8.27 -8.42
CA GLU A 429 2.63 -9.09 -9.54
C GLU A 429 3.48 -8.79 -10.78
N LEU A 430 4.09 -9.80 -11.38
CA LEU A 430 4.76 -9.67 -12.68
C LEU A 430 3.83 -10.18 -13.79
N GLY A 431 3.35 -9.28 -14.66
CA GLY A 431 2.50 -9.68 -15.78
C GLY A 431 2.59 -8.77 -17.01
N TYR A 432 3.17 -9.27 -18.09
CA TYR A 432 2.49 -9.50 -19.37
C TYR A 432 3.48 -10.31 -20.21
N ALA A 433 3.12 -11.54 -20.52
CA ALA A 433 3.70 -12.24 -21.62
C ALA A 433 2.72 -12.03 -22.78
N SER A 434 3.19 -11.56 -23.94
CA SER A 434 2.33 -11.33 -25.11
C SER A 434 1.48 -12.57 -25.40
N SER A 435 0.41 -12.41 -26.18
CA SER A 435 -0.54 -13.46 -26.60
C SER A 435 0.09 -14.72 -27.26
N PHE A 436 1.42 -14.81 -27.32
CA PHE A 436 2.23 -15.89 -27.85
C PHE A 436 3.13 -16.59 -26.81
N SER A 437 3.09 -16.19 -25.54
CA SER A 437 3.86 -16.81 -24.47
C SER A 437 2.99 -17.72 -23.60
N SER A 438 3.51 -18.90 -23.27
CA SER A 438 2.87 -19.91 -22.43
C SER A 438 3.09 -19.71 -20.92
N SER A 439 3.64 -18.57 -20.50
CA SER A 439 4.05 -18.34 -19.11
C SER A 439 3.02 -17.54 -18.32
N TYR A 440 2.58 -18.09 -17.20
CA TYR A 440 1.66 -17.46 -16.25
C TYR A 440 2.32 -16.29 -15.49
N PRO A 441 1.55 -15.29 -15.01
CA PRO A 441 2.06 -14.25 -14.12
C PRO A 441 2.67 -14.85 -12.85
N LYS A 442 3.65 -14.16 -12.29
CA LYS A 442 4.31 -14.56 -11.04
C LYS A 442 3.95 -13.59 -9.92
N LEU A 443 3.63 -14.14 -8.75
CA LEU A 443 3.57 -13.39 -7.51
C LEU A 443 4.96 -13.39 -6.88
N LEU A 444 5.51 -12.22 -6.59
CA LEU A 444 6.77 -12.07 -5.87
C LEU A 444 6.53 -11.34 -4.56
N VAL A 445 7.18 -11.81 -3.51
CA VAL A 445 7.05 -11.27 -2.17
C VAL A 445 8.40 -10.76 -1.72
N LEU A 446 8.41 -9.56 -1.14
CA LEU A 446 9.60 -9.01 -0.52
C LEU A 446 9.92 -9.76 0.78
N ASP A 447 11.15 -10.29 0.93
CA ASP A 447 11.56 -11.02 2.14
C ASP A 447 11.85 -10.12 3.34
N ARG A 448 12.13 -8.83 3.09
CA ARG A 448 12.52 -7.85 4.10
C ARG A 448 11.82 -6.52 3.84
N GLN A 449 11.44 -5.85 4.92
CA GLN A 449 10.61 -4.66 4.82
C GLN A 449 11.24 -3.52 4.02
N LEU A 450 10.40 -2.90 3.20
CA LEU A 450 10.59 -1.50 2.85
C LEU A 450 10.18 -0.69 4.07
N ARG A 451 11.06 0.21 4.52
CA ARG A 451 10.64 1.26 5.44
C ARG A 451 9.71 2.20 4.70
N MET A 452 8.43 1.86 4.71
CA MET A 452 7.35 2.73 4.25
C MET A 452 7.30 3.93 5.18
N VAL A 453 7.24 5.16 4.63
CA VAL A 453 7.03 6.34 5.46
C VAL A 453 5.58 6.32 5.94
N GLY A 454 5.39 6.84 7.15
CA GLY A 454 4.10 6.89 7.81
C GLY A 454 3.02 7.67 7.04
N VAL A 455 1.79 7.51 7.48
CA VAL A 455 0.58 8.08 6.86
C VAL A 455 0.45 9.56 7.21
N ALA A 456 -0.11 10.38 6.32
CA ALA A 456 -0.31 11.80 6.61
C ALA A 456 -1.18 12.02 7.88
N PRO A 457 -1.06 13.18 8.56
CA PRO A 457 -1.87 13.49 9.73
C PRO A 457 -3.37 13.42 9.43
N ASP A 458 -4.12 12.65 10.22
CA ASP A 458 -5.58 12.59 10.13
C ASP A 458 -6.18 13.96 10.54
N SER A 459 -7.13 14.46 9.74
CA SER A 459 -7.81 15.72 9.98
C SER A 459 -8.92 15.62 11.06
N LYS A 460 -9.22 14.41 11.55
CA LYS A 460 -10.21 14.19 12.60
C LYS A 460 -9.78 14.85 13.93
N PRO A 461 -10.67 15.59 14.61
CA PRO A 461 -10.36 16.26 15.88
C PRO A 461 -9.86 15.32 16.99
N ASP A 462 -10.21 14.03 16.91
CA ASP A 462 -9.86 13.01 17.90
C ASP A 462 -8.62 12.16 17.55
N SER A 463 -7.88 12.50 16.51
CA SER A 463 -6.63 11.82 16.15
C SER A 463 -5.38 12.50 16.73
N LEU A 464 -4.37 11.71 17.11
CA LEU A 464 -3.02 12.18 17.43
C LEU A 464 -2.06 11.73 16.34
N TYR A 465 -1.33 12.67 15.74
CA TYR A 465 -0.27 12.36 14.78
C TYR A 465 1.09 12.40 15.46
N PHE A 466 1.92 11.37 15.23
CA PHE A 466 3.27 11.25 15.77
C PHE A 466 4.31 11.49 14.66
N PRO A 467 4.93 12.68 14.57
CA PRO A 467 5.92 12.96 13.54
C PRO A 467 7.19 12.09 13.67
N GLU A 468 7.45 11.50 14.84
CA GLU A 468 8.59 10.61 15.09
C GLU A 468 8.52 9.32 14.27
N THR A 469 7.31 8.82 14.02
CA THR A 469 7.07 7.58 13.27
C THR A 469 6.21 7.79 12.03
N GLY A 470 5.56 8.96 11.91
CA GLY A 470 4.63 9.28 10.84
C GLY A 470 3.27 8.58 10.97
N HIS A 471 2.87 8.12 12.15
CA HIS A 471 1.61 7.37 12.30
C HIS A 471 0.57 8.11 13.15
N ASN A 472 -0.70 7.81 12.88
CA ASN A 472 -1.83 8.35 13.60
C ASN A 472 -2.31 7.39 14.69
N LEU A 473 -2.93 7.96 15.72
CA LEU A 473 -3.54 7.22 16.81
C LEU A 473 -4.88 7.87 17.16
N SER A 474 -5.97 7.14 16.96
CA SER A 474 -7.33 7.65 17.18
C SER A 474 -8.22 6.62 17.88
N GLY A 475 -9.45 7.05 18.22
CA GLY A 475 -10.50 6.17 18.73
C GLY A 475 -10.15 5.42 20.02
N ILE A 476 -10.52 4.13 20.06
CA ILE A 476 -10.35 3.29 21.26
C ILE A 476 -8.88 3.01 21.57
N PHE A 477 -8.02 2.87 20.56
CA PHE A 477 -6.58 2.67 20.78
C PHE A 477 -5.90 3.91 21.34
N LYS A 478 -6.27 5.13 20.88
CA LYS A 478 -5.85 6.37 21.54
C LYS A 478 -6.27 6.40 23.00
N THR A 479 -7.52 6.05 23.27
CA THR A 479 -8.08 6.04 24.63
C THR A 479 -7.32 5.08 25.51
N TYR A 480 -7.09 3.84 25.06
CA TYR A 480 -6.33 2.83 25.79
C TYR A 480 -4.86 3.23 26.00
N TRP A 481 -4.22 3.78 24.96
CA TRP A 481 -2.85 4.28 25.03
C TRP A 481 -2.72 5.40 26.07
N LEU A 482 -3.64 6.36 26.11
CA LEU A 482 -3.64 7.44 27.10
C LEU A 482 -3.96 6.95 28.52
N ALA A 483 -4.86 5.98 28.66
CA ALA A 483 -5.34 5.49 29.95
C ALA A 483 -4.33 4.62 30.71
N ASN A 484 -3.46 3.90 30.00
CA ASN A 484 -2.52 2.95 30.61
C ASN A 484 -1.12 3.54 30.81
N GLY A 485 -1.08 4.82 31.20
CA GLY A 485 0.13 5.54 31.56
C GLY A 485 0.49 5.49 33.03
N PRO A 486 1.75 5.80 33.37
CA PRO A 486 2.14 5.89 34.76
C PRO A 486 1.31 6.99 35.46
N PRO A 487 0.82 6.77 36.70
CA PRO A 487 -0.09 7.68 37.40
C PRO A 487 0.40 9.12 37.63
N ASN A 488 1.68 9.42 37.37
CA ASN A 488 2.31 10.72 37.58
C ASN A 488 3.27 11.13 36.44
N GLY A 489 3.04 10.64 35.21
CA GLY A 489 3.85 10.99 34.03
C GLY A 489 3.40 12.28 33.32
N PRO A 490 4.24 12.88 32.45
CA PRO A 490 3.78 13.89 31.49
C PRO A 490 2.67 13.33 30.57
N PRO A 491 1.96 14.16 29.77
CA PRO A 491 0.81 13.75 28.93
C PRO A 491 1.07 12.62 27.91
N SER A 492 2.28 12.05 27.87
CA SER A 492 2.69 10.92 27.05
C SER A 492 2.22 9.57 27.62
N GLY A 493 0.93 9.49 27.95
CA GLY A 493 0.26 8.42 28.70
C GLY A 493 0.42 6.99 28.18
N GLY A 494 0.92 6.74 26.97
CA GLY A 494 1.27 5.38 26.54
C GLY A 494 2.71 5.25 26.07
N LEU A 495 3.49 6.33 26.04
CA LEU A 495 4.77 6.34 25.35
C LEU A 495 5.81 5.44 26.03
N MET A 496 5.90 5.49 27.36
CA MET A 496 6.85 4.63 28.08
C MET A 496 6.42 3.16 28.05
N GLN A 497 5.12 2.90 28.01
CA GLN A 497 4.56 1.56 28.11
C GLN A 497 4.52 0.86 26.74
N PHE A 498 4.05 1.56 25.72
CA PHE A 498 3.76 1.01 24.38
C PHE A 498 4.69 1.57 23.31
N GLY A 499 5.23 2.78 23.51
CA GLY A 499 5.98 3.50 22.49
C GLY A 499 5.10 4.28 21.52
N TYR A 500 5.73 4.75 20.46
CA TYR A 500 5.04 5.38 19.32
C TYR A 500 4.30 4.33 18.48
N PRO A 501 3.17 4.69 17.84
CA PRO A 501 2.54 3.84 16.84
C PRO A 501 3.48 3.63 15.64
N LEU A 502 3.47 2.42 15.09
CA LEU A 502 4.27 1.98 13.95
C LEU A 502 3.44 1.63 12.72
N THR A 503 2.12 1.56 12.87
CA THR A 503 1.17 1.28 11.79
C THR A 503 -0.08 2.13 12.00
N GLU A 504 -0.94 2.18 10.99
CA GLU A 504 -2.35 2.52 11.20
C GLU A 504 -3.12 1.32 11.77
N VAL A 505 -4.41 1.50 12.04
CA VAL A 505 -5.30 0.38 12.39
C VAL A 505 -5.57 -0.46 11.15
N PHE A 506 -5.37 -1.76 11.25
CA PHE A 506 -5.70 -2.73 10.21
C PHE A 506 -6.27 -4.00 10.83
N THR A 507 -6.70 -4.98 10.04
CA THR A 507 -7.22 -6.23 10.61
C THR A 507 -6.18 -7.34 10.50
N GLU A 508 -5.95 -8.09 11.58
CA GLU A 508 -5.03 -9.23 11.60
C GLU A 508 -5.74 -10.45 12.18
N VAL A 509 -5.51 -11.64 11.61
CA VAL A 509 -5.97 -12.90 12.21
C VAL A 509 -5.07 -13.25 13.40
N ASN A 510 -5.64 -13.30 14.60
CA ASN A 510 -4.90 -13.73 15.77
C ASN A 510 -4.62 -15.25 15.66
N PRO A 511 -3.34 -15.69 15.70
CA PRO A 511 -2.99 -17.10 15.51
C PRO A 511 -3.46 -18.00 16.66
N ALA A 512 -3.80 -17.45 17.83
CA ALA A 512 -4.23 -18.23 18.99
C ALA A 512 -5.69 -18.73 18.88
N ASP A 513 -6.57 -17.96 18.23
CA ASP A 513 -8.00 -18.30 18.11
C ASP A 513 -8.52 -18.31 16.66
N GLY A 514 -7.70 -17.90 15.69
CA GLY A 514 -8.04 -17.85 14.27
C GLY A 514 -9.05 -16.77 13.90
N LYS A 515 -9.31 -15.79 14.79
CA LYS A 515 -10.28 -14.71 14.54
C LYS A 515 -9.60 -13.43 14.07
N PRO A 516 -10.24 -12.66 13.17
CA PRO A 516 -9.74 -11.36 12.77
C PRO A 516 -10.06 -10.30 13.81
N TYR A 517 -9.07 -9.50 14.19
CA TYR A 517 -9.22 -8.35 15.08
C TYR A 517 -8.66 -7.09 14.41
N PRO A 518 -9.27 -5.91 14.60
CA PRO A 518 -8.59 -4.65 14.35
C PRO A 518 -7.38 -4.56 15.27
N VAL A 519 -6.21 -4.27 14.72
CA VAL A 519 -4.93 -4.18 15.42
C VAL A 519 -4.18 -2.92 15.03
N GLN A 520 -3.30 -2.47 15.92
CA GLN A 520 -2.31 -1.45 15.62
C GLN A 520 -1.00 -1.80 16.34
N TYR A 521 0.12 -1.74 15.61
CA TYR A 521 1.44 -1.96 16.20
C TYR A 521 2.00 -0.66 16.76
N PHE A 522 2.68 -0.79 17.88
CA PHE A 522 3.47 0.23 18.54
C PHE A 522 4.88 -0.30 18.73
N GLU A 523 5.84 0.55 19.12
CA GLU A 523 7.22 0.10 19.28
C GLU A 523 7.38 -1.12 20.20
N ARG A 524 6.56 -1.24 21.25
CA ARG A 524 6.70 -2.27 22.29
C ARG A 524 5.57 -3.31 22.30
N ASN A 525 4.41 -2.99 21.73
CA ASN A 525 3.21 -3.83 21.82
C ASN A 525 2.38 -3.77 20.54
N ARG A 526 1.47 -4.74 20.39
CA ARG A 526 0.37 -4.73 19.42
C ARG A 526 -0.93 -4.62 20.19
N PHE A 527 -1.78 -3.66 19.85
CA PHE A 527 -3.12 -3.55 20.40
C PHE A 527 -4.07 -4.35 19.54
N GLU A 528 -5.05 -5.00 20.16
CA GLU A 528 -6.10 -5.79 19.52
C GLU A 528 -7.45 -5.34 20.07
N TYR A 529 -8.38 -4.98 19.18
CA TYR A 529 -9.72 -4.57 19.56
C TYR A 529 -10.68 -5.77 19.60
N HIS A 530 -11.30 -5.99 20.76
CA HIS A 530 -12.25 -7.08 21.00
C HIS A 530 -13.65 -6.52 21.15
N ALA A 531 -14.42 -6.49 20.06
CA ALA A 531 -15.77 -5.92 20.02
C ALA A 531 -16.74 -6.62 20.99
N GLU A 532 -16.55 -7.92 21.22
CA GLU A 532 -17.31 -8.72 22.18
C GLU A 532 -17.07 -8.34 23.65
N LEU A 533 -16.00 -7.58 23.91
CA LEU A 533 -15.62 -7.07 25.23
C LEU A 533 -15.87 -5.56 25.35
N ALA A 534 -16.64 -4.97 24.42
CA ALA A 534 -16.90 -3.54 24.38
C ALA A 534 -17.48 -3.01 25.71
N GLY A 535 -16.93 -1.87 26.18
CA GLY A 535 -17.30 -1.27 27.46
C GLY A 535 -16.66 -1.93 28.69
N THR A 536 -15.76 -2.91 28.50
CA THR A 536 -14.96 -3.50 29.59
C THR A 536 -13.51 -3.03 29.52
N PRO A 537 -12.71 -3.18 30.61
CA PRO A 537 -11.27 -2.94 30.56
C PRO A 537 -10.50 -3.84 29.57
N PHE A 538 -11.15 -4.87 29.04
CA PHE A 538 -10.59 -5.85 28.11
C PHE A 538 -11.00 -5.59 26.65
N GLU A 539 -11.70 -4.49 26.37
CA GLU A 539 -12.07 -4.09 25.01
C GLU A 539 -10.83 -3.91 24.10
N VAL A 540 -9.68 -3.55 24.69
CA VAL A 540 -8.38 -3.59 24.03
C VAL A 540 -7.48 -4.56 24.78
N LEU A 541 -6.98 -5.57 24.07
CA LEU A 541 -5.99 -6.51 24.57
C LEU A 541 -4.64 -6.28 23.91
N LEU A 542 -3.57 -6.71 24.58
CA LEU A 542 -2.23 -6.67 24.05
C LEU A 542 -1.84 -8.05 23.52
N GLY A 543 -1.32 -8.06 22.28
CA GLY A 543 -0.82 -9.27 21.64
C GLY A 543 0.32 -9.92 22.42
N LEU A 544 0.40 -11.26 22.33
CA LEU A 544 1.39 -12.09 23.04
C LEU A 544 2.76 -12.07 22.34
N LEU A 545 3.31 -10.86 22.13
CA LEU A 545 4.51 -10.68 21.29
C LEU A 545 5.74 -11.39 21.84
N GLY A 546 5.86 -11.52 23.17
CA GLY A 546 6.94 -12.27 23.78
C GLY A 546 6.84 -13.77 23.48
N ASN A 547 5.62 -14.34 23.50
CA ASN A 547 5.41 -15.72 23.08
C ASN A 547 5.78 -15.92 21.60
N GLN A 548 5.34 -15.02 20.72
CA GLN A 548 5.59 -15.10 19.28
C GLN A 548 7.09 -15.05 18.96
N LEU A 549 7.82 -14.08 19.52
CA LEU A 549 9.25 -13.89 19.22
C LEU A 549 10.15 -15.00 19.82
N THR A 550 9.70 -15.67 20.88
CA THR A 550 10.49 -16.68 21.58
C THR A 550 10.11 -18.12 21.23
N GLU A 551 9.07 -18.33 20.42
CA GLU A 551 8.54 -19.67 20.09
C GLU A 551 9.65 -20.64 19.64
N ALA A 552 10.48 -20.23 18.67
CA ALA A 552 11.58 -21.07 18.19
C ALA A 552 12.63 -21.37 19.27
N ARG A 553 12.94 -20.40 20.15
CA ARG A 553 13.90 -20.56 21.26
C ARG A 553 13.36 -21.52 22.32
N ARG A 554 12.06 -21.43 22.60
CA ARG A 554 11.32 -22.33 23.49
C ARG A 554 11.30 -23.75 22.94
N GLN A 555 10.98 -23.92 21.66
CA GLN A 555 11.01 -25.22 20.98
C GLN A 555 12.41 -25.84 20.92
N ALA A 556 13.45 -25.02 20.75
CA ALA A 556 14.84 -25.45 20.81
C ALA A 556 15.32 -25.82 22.23
N GLY A 557 14.50 -25.57 23.26
CA GLY A 557 14.83 -25.87 24.65
C GLY A 557 15.96 -25.00 25.18
N GLU A 558 16.06 -23.74 24.78
CA GLU A 558 17.04 -22.82 25.36
C GLU A 558 16.85 -22.69 26.87
N LEU A 559 17.95 -22.81 27.62
CA LEU A 559 17.92 -22.91 29.10
C LEU A 559 17.07 -21.83 29.79
N PRO A 560 17.14 -20.53 29.41
CA PRO A 560 16.33 -19.52 30.08
C PRO A 560 14.82 -19.71 29.93
N PHE A 561 14.36 -20.40 28.88
CA PHE A 561 12.93 -20.60 28.63
C PHE A 561 12.42 -21.97 29.09
N GLN A 562 13.24 -22.76 29.77
CA GLN A 562 12.78 -24.00 30.37
C GLN A 562 12.14 -23.73 31.73
N SER A 563 11.04 -24.44 32.03
CA SER A 563 10.39 -24.36 33.33
C SER A 563 11.35 -24.75 34.46
N VAL A 564 11.32 -23.99 35.55
CA VAL A 564 12.09 -24.28 36.76
C VAL A 564 11.21 -24.91 37.84
N LYS A 565 11.84 -25.56 38.81
CA LYS A 565 11.14 -26.01 40.02
C LYS A 565 10.81 -24.81 40.89
N ASN A 566 9.64 -24.83 41.54
CA ASN A 566 9.26 -23.80 42.49
C ASN A 566 10.35 -23.64 43.58
N PRO A 567 11.05 -22.49 43.64
CA PRO A 567 12.15 -22.30 44.58
C PRO A 567 11.67 -22.21 46.04
N SER A 568 10.36 -22.07 46.29
CA SER A 568 9.76 -21.97 47.63
C SER A 568 10.36 -20.84 48.48
N GLN A 569 10.68 -19.70 47.85
CA GLN A 569 11.24 -18.53 48.51
C GLN A 569 10.26 -17.34 48.51
N PRO A 570 10.07 -16.62 49.63
CA PRO A 570 9.10 -15.51 49.71
C PRO A 570 9.37 -14.35 48.74
N GLU A 571 10.65 -14.09 48.44
CA GLU A 571 11.05 -12.94 47.62
C GLU A 571 10.97 -13.21 46.12
N GLN A 572 10.89 -14.48 45.70
CA GLN A 572 10.75 -14.92 44.31
C GLN A 572 9.35 -15.45 44.07
N TRP A 573 8.60 -14.83 43.17
CA TRP A 573 7.28 -15.33 42.80
C TRP A 573 7.43 -16.41 41.75
N TYR A 574 6.79 -17.56 41.98
CA TYR A 574 6.74 -18.65 41.02
C TYR A 574 5.35 -18.70 40.40
N PHE A 575 5.29 -18.72 39.07
CA PHE A 575 4.05 -18.84 38.32
C PHE A 575 3.93 -20.28 37.81
N GLY A 576 2.95 -21.01 38.34
CA GLY A 576 2.74 -22.41 37.97
C GLY A 576 2.22 -22.59 36.54
N GLU A 577 1.60 -21.54 36.00
CA GLU A 577 1.04 -21.48 34.65
C GLU A 577 2.12 -21.60 33.58
N THR A 578 3.29 -21.01 33.81
CA THR A 578 4.42 -21.03 32.86
C THR A 578 5.65 -21.76 33.41
N GLY A 579 5.70 -22.03 34.71
CA GLY A 579 6.83 -22.65 35.37
C GLY A 579 8.02 -21.72 35.58
N HIS A 580 7.83 -20.41 35.52
CA HIS A 580 8.91 -19.40 35.62
C HIS A 580 8.83 -18.55 36.87
N THR A 581 9.97 -17.96 37.25
CA THR A 581 10.06 -17.08 38.42
C THR A 581 10.15 -15.60 38.07
N LEU A 582 9.72 -14.76 39.00
CA LEU A 582 9.85 -13.30 38.92
C LEU A 582 10.39 -12.76 40.24
N LYS A 583 11.48 -11.99 40.17
CA LYS A 583 12.18 -11.48 41.36
C LYS A 583 12.81 -10.11 41.11
N GLY A 584 13.43 -9.57 42.16
CA GLY A 584 14.28 -8.40 42.09
C GLY A 584 13.63 -7.18 41.41
N LYS A 585 14.39 -6.54 40.52
CA LYS A 585 14.00 -5.30 39.83
C LYS A 585 12.85 -5.52 38.85
N PHE A 586 12.81 -6.66 38.16
CA PHE A 586 11.71 -6.97 37.24
C PHE A 586 10.39 -7.23 37.97
N LYS A 587 10.41 -7.91 39.13
CA LYS A 587 9.23 -8.04 39.99
C LYS A 587 8.70 -6.68 40.44
N ALA A 588 9.60 -5.81 40.93
CA ALA A 588 9.22 -4.47 41.37
C ALA A 588 8.61 -3.66 40.22
N TYR A 589 9.21 -3.71 39.03
CA TYR A 589 8.70 -3.03 37.85
C TYR A 589 7.33 -3.59 37.42
N TRP A 590 7.19 -4.91 37.32
CA TRP A 590 5.95 -5.59 36.94
C TRP A 590 4.79 -5.18 37.86
N LEU A 591 5.00 -5.18 39.18
CA LEU A 591 3.99 -4.78 40.17
C LEU A 591 3.59 -3.31 40.06
N ALA A 592 4.55 -2.44 39.75
CA ALA A 592 4.32 -0.99 39.73
C ALA A 592 3.68 -0.48 38.43
N HIS A 593 3.77 -1.23 37.32
CA HIS A 593 3.45 -0.71 35.98
C HIS A 593 2.38 -1.52 35.22
N GLY A 594 1.58 -2.33 35.91
CA GLY A 594 0.36 -2.94 35.32
C GLY A 594 0.27 -4.46 35.44
N GLY A 595 1.35 -5.12 35.84
CA GLY A 595 1.37 -6.53 36.18
C GLY A 595 0.84 -7.45 35.09
N LEU A 596 0.00 -8.41 35.49
CA LEU A 596 -0.49 -9.48 34.64
C LEU A 596 -1.23 -8.95 33.41
N MET A 597 -1.98 -7.86 33.59
CA MET A 597 -2.81 -7.26 32.54
C MET A 597 -1.99 -6.73 31.36
N LEU A 598 -0.85 -6.08 31.62
CA LEU A 598 -0.04 -5.49 30.56
C LEU A 598 1.09 -6.41 30.09
N TYR A 599 1.70 -7.17 31.00
CA TYR A 599 2.91 -7.94 30.67
C TYR A 599 2.65 -9.43 30.49
N GLY A 600 1.60 -9.96 31.11
CA GLY A 600 1.39 -11.40 31.23
C GLY A 600 2.34 -12.07 32.22
N TYR A 601 2.37 -13.40 32.16
CA TYR A 601 3.27 -14.23 32.95
C TYR A 601 4.71 -14.17 32.43
N PRO A 602 5.73 -14.37 33.29
CA PRO A 602 7.09 -14.60 32.82
C PRO A 602 7.16 -15.90 32.01
N ILE A 603 7.90 -15.90 30.92
CA ILE A 603 8.11 -17.07 30.03
C ILE A 603 9.58 -17.45 29.89
N SER A 604 10.44 -16.74 30.61
CA SER A 604 11.85 -17.07 30.78
C SER A 604 12.30 -16.73 32.20
N GLU A 605 13.45 -17.27 32.61
CA GLU A 605 14.24 -16.72 33.70
C GLU A 605 15.01 -15.46 33.25
N GLU A 606 15.66 -14.78 34.19
CA GLU A 606 16.56 -13.65 33.89
C GLU A 606 17.87 -14.15 33.25
N PHE A 607 18.29 -13.57 32.13
CA PHE A 607 19.56 -13.91 31.46
C PHE A 607 20.16 -12.73 30.71
N GLN A 608 21.43 -12.83 30.29
CA GLN A 608 22.11 -11.77 29.54
C GLN A 608 21.83 -11.91 28.05
N GLU A 609 21.41 -10.82 27.40
CA GLU A 609 21.14 -10.78 25.96
C GLU A 609 21.72 -9.51 25.34
N VAL A 610 22.25 -9.62 24.12
CA VAL A 610 22.71 -8.46 23.35
C VAL A 610 21.50 -7.80 22.71
N ASN A 611 21.27 -6.52 23.00
CA ASN A 611 20.23 -5.75 22.33
C ASN A 611 20.70 -5.43 20.90
N PRO A 612 19.92 -5.82 19.87
CA PRO A 612 20.32 -5.63 18.48
C PRO A 612 20.31 -4.16 18.02
N ASP A 613 19.60 -3.26 18.72
CA ASP A 613 19.51 -1.84 18.34
C ASP A 613 20.76 -1.04 18.74
N ASP A 614 21.41 -1.37 19.87
CA ASP A 614 22.56 -0.63 20.40
C ASP A 614 23.84 -1.47 20.58
N GLY A 615 23.75 -2.79 20.38
CA GLY A 615 24.85 -3.75 20.52
C GLY A 615 25.31 -3.99 21.95
N GLN A 616 24.62 -3.45 22.97
CA GLN A 616 24.96 -3.61 24.37
C GLN A 616 24.33 -4.87 24.96
N THR A 617 24.97 -5.43 25.98
CA THR A 617 24.41 -6.57 26.73
C THR A 617 23.62 -6.07 27.94
N TYR A 618 22.38 -6.53 28.06
CA TYR A 618 21.51 -6.24 29.19
C TYR A 618 21.06 -7.54 29.86
N LEU A 619 20.80 -7.44 31.17
CA LEU A 619 20.02 -8.47 31.85
C LEU A 619 18.58 -8.31 31.37
N VAL A 620 18.00 -9.39 30.87
CA VAL A 620 16.65 -9.41 30.30
C VAL A 620 15.81 -10.52 30.90
N GLN A 621 14.49 -10.35 30.81
CA GLN A 621 13.52 -11.41 31.05
C GLN A 621 12.34 -11.25 30.10
N TYR A 622 11.88 -12.35 29.51
CA TYR A 622 10.72 -12.37 28.64
C TYR A 622 9.45 -12.70 29.44
N PHE A 623 8.38 -12.00 29.08
CA PHE A 623 7.01 -12.21 29.52
C PHE A 623 6.15 -12.49 28.28
N GLU A 624 4.91 -12.95 28.47
CA GLU A 624 4.04 -13.30 27.34
C GLU A 624 3.87 -12.14 26.35
N ARG A 625 3.86 -10.89 26.82
CA ARG A 625 3.59 -9.69 25.99
C ARG A 625 4.78 -8.77 25.80
N ASN A 626 5.81 -8.85 26.65
CA ASN A 626 6.93 -7.88 26.66
C ASN A 626 8.28 -8.55 27.01
N ARG A 627 9.39 -7.89 26.67
CA ARG A 627 10.74 -8.16 27.22
C ARG A 627 11.13 -7.02 28.13
N PHE A 628 11.58 -7.33 29.34
CA PHE A 628 12.17 -6.33 30.24
C PHE A 628 13.67 -6.32 30.08
N GLU A 629 14.27 -5.13 30.13
CA GLU A 629 15.70 -4.88 30.03
C GLU A 629 16.15 -4.04 31.22
N TYR A 630 17.13 -4.52 31.97
CA TYR A 630 17.71 -3.76 33.07
C TYR A 630 18.89 -2.92 32.58
N HIS A 631 18.80 -1.61 32.76
CA HIS A 631 19.81 -0.64 32.36
C HIS A 631 20.61 -0.16 33.59
N PRO A 632 21.80 -0.72 33.88
CA PRO A 632 22.54 -0.42 35.10
C PRO A 632 23.00 1.05 35.19
N LYS A 633 23.19 1.73 34.05
CA LYS A 633 23.53 3.16 34.00
C LYS A 633 22.38 4.06 34.46
N LEU A 634 21.16 3.52 34.53
CA LEU A 634 19.94 4.22 34.94
C LEU A 634 19.42 3.72 36.30
N ALA A 635 20.23 2.94 37.03
CA ALA A 635 19.85 2.36 38.32
C ALA A 635 19.34 3.42 39.30
N GLY A 636 18.24 3.12 39.98
CA GLY A 636 17.58 4.04 40.92
C GLY A 636 16.73 5.14 40.26
N THR A 637 16.67 5.19 38.93
CA THR A 637 15.71 6.03 38.22
C THR A 637 14.49 5.21 37.81
N ARG A 638 13.41 5.89 37.40
CA ARG A 638 12.22 5.23 36.82
C ARG A 638 12.49 4.51 35.48
N PHE A 639 13.68 4.70 34.90
CA PHE A 639 14.12 4.10 33.64
C PHE A 639 15.13 2.97 33.85
N GLU A 640 15.33 2.50 35.09
CA GLU A 640 16.25 1.40 35.37
C GLU A 640 15.81 0.08 34.72
N VAL A 641 14.51 -0.08 34.48
CA VAL A 641 13.94 -1.15 33.65
C VAL A 641 13.22 -0.50 32.49
N LEU A 642 13.56 -0.91 31.27
CA LEU A 642 12.87 -0.51 30.04
C LEU A 642 12.27 -1.74 29.36
N LEU A 643 11.30 -1.49 28.50
CA LEU A 643 10.67 -2.51 27.68
C LEU A 643 11.35 -2.57 26.32
N GLY A 644 11.68 -3.78 25.89
CA GLY A 644 12.21 -4.04 24.55
C GLY A 644 11.19 -3.70 23.46
N LEU A 645 11.70 -3.40 22.27
CA LEU A 645 10.91 -2.93 21.13
C LEU A 645 10.30 -4.10 20.35
N LEU A 646 9.51 -4.94 21.03
CA LEU A 646 9.01 -6.20 20.46
C LEU A 646 8.03 -5.95 19.31
N GLY A 647 7.17 -4.95 19.46
CA GLY A 647 6.27 -4.53 18.40
C GLY A 647 7.04 -4.05 17.18
N LYS A 648 8.14 -3.30 17.37
CA LYS A 648 9.08 -2.94 16.30
C LYS A 648 9.76 -4.15 15.67
N SER A 649 10.08 -5.21 16.41
CA SER A 649 10.71 -6.42 15.85
C SER A 649 9.77 -7.28 15.02
N LEU A 650 8.46 -7.19 15.24
CA LEU A 650 7.44 -7.91 14.47
C LEU A 650 6.82 -7.03 13.38
N ALA A 651 6.82 -5.71 13.58
CA ALA A 651 6.44 -4.73 12.59
C ALA A 651 7.60 -4.36 11.65
N ASN A 652 8.84 -4.83 11.88
CA ASN A 652 9.99 -4.83 10.94
C ASN A 652 10.25 -6.22 10.37
#